data_AF-A0AAD5S2A3-F1
#
_entry.id   AF-A0AAD5S2A3-F1
#
_cell.length_a   1.000
_cell.length_b   1.000
_cell.length_c   1.000
_cell.angle_alpha   90.00
_cell.angle_beta   90.00
_cell.angle_gamma   90.00
#
_symmetry.space_group_name_H-M   'P 1'
#
loop_
_entity.id
_entity.type
_entity.pdbx_description
1 polymer ?
#
loop_
_entity_poly.entity_id
_entity_poly.type
_entity_poly.pdbx_seq_one_letter_code
_entity_poly.pdbx_strand_id
1 'polypeptide(L)'
;MRAALFPRSSVCNTLLANPATSNPPRPVYPVSSKGKRAKSPPKLVPVAEDTETADDAVAEDDNSPLLPEFYRYVKSSIEQYPDKVVLIQVGGFYELYDFFPEFEEITDTLALKRSKKKVANGELQFAGFPLIAVPTNVGKLLQRGKSVVVIKEVRTSKEEKQYRQARLATRVVDRIITPGTAVEEEWCDTSRNNYALAIAGEEVENGVVRVGLSWCDVSTGEFLVTDATIPSLREHLARIQPAEVLLGADTKQRFPQLSNLFVESGVAGLRVSHVHFKPSATQSAIRSLMSQAGTVSDRERWKAFRDFTLGEKTAAGLLVKTLTENYQNNKNVHLFAPERYVAREVMVVNAATMGALEIRRSMKGEKKGTLVAEVDKTKTAAGARLLLSRLVAPSLSIFEINRRLDILQLFYNHTNLREQVRIFLSDCKDVERSFQRMHFGDSRPDDILRLLTTMKAAQSISHLILLEISSGRVLKKIESSVKGVLGRIHDFEQLVRESEGVVEETVPDGNEVLLGTIRWGVDEGLDEAREELGELQGEREALLRKVSEVLKAKENIKLVVDKDGPCIEVGRIRQGSDLAHVQRVVHADVLFKMLPPPARKKDVLRIRYEVWTDLYEDIAAKEEELKEMEEDIFRGIIDKWKSRADHIGQTCKALAEIDVSAGLALHARDHEFVRPVVVN
;
A
#
# COMPACT_ATOMS: atom_id res chain seq x y z
N MET A 1 -34.47 -14.98 -45.46
CA MET A 1 -34.65 -16.06 -46.44
C MET A 1 -33.29 -16.69 -46.71
N ARG A 2 -33.18 -18.00 -46.43
CA ARG A 2 -32.06 -18.95 -46.67
C ARG A 2 -30.77 -18.85 -45.83
N ALA A 3 -30.67 -19.86 -44.97
CA ALA A 3 -29.51 -20.40 -44.27
C ALA A 3 -28.77 -21.47 -45.11
N ALA A 4 -27.53 -21.80 -44.72
CA ALA A 4 -26.84 -23.09 -44.87
C ALA A 4 -25.35 -22.91 -44.46
N LEU A 5 -24.56 -23.85 -43.94
CA LEU A 5 -24.69 -25.14 -43.23
C LEU A 5 -23.23 -25.61 -42.97
N PHE A 6 -22.98 -26.31 -41.85
CA PHE A 6 -21.72 -27.03 -41.53
C PHE A 6 -21.44 -28.20 -42.50
N PRO A 7 -20.23 -28.79 -42.46
CA PRO A 7 -20.16 -30.17 -41.94
C PRO A 7 -18.90 -30.57 -41.13
N ARG A 8 -19.07 -31.68 -40.41
CA ARG A 8 -18.10 -32.51 -39.64
C ARG A 8 -17.58 -33.69 -40.47
N SER A 9 -16.39 -34.24 -40.11
CA SER A 9 -15.99 -35.68 -40.08
C SER A 9 -14.46 -35.79 -39.92
N SER A 10 -13.78 -36.79 -39.36
CA SER A 10 -14.08 -37.98 -38.54
C SER A 10 -12.74 -38.69 -38.22
N VAL A 11 -12.61 -39.17 -36.98
CA VAL A 11 -11.96 -40.38 -36.42
C VAL A 11 -11.05 -41.26 -37.30
N CYS A 12 -9.89 -41.66 -36.75
CA CYS A 12 -9.33 -43.02 -36.91
C CYS A 12 -8.48 -43.43 -35.68
N ASN A 13 -8.71 -44.66 -35.21
CA ASN A 13 -8.15 -45.34 -34.03
C ASN A 13 -7.31 -46.55 -34.50
N THR A 14 -6.20 -46.90 -33.82
CA THR A 14 -5.56 -48.24 -33.62
C THR A 14 -4.03 -48.12 -33.55
N LEU A 15 -3.21 -48.90 -32.82
CA LEU A 15 -3.25 -49.76 -31.61
C LEU A 15 -1.77 -50.09 -31.28
N LEU A 16 -1.45 -50.19 -29.98
CA LEU A 16 -0.42 -51.04 -29.31
C LEU A 16 1.06 -51.07 -29.78
N ALA A 17 1.98 -50.70 -28.87
CA ALA A 17 2.99 -51.63 -28.29
C ALA A 17 3.83 -50.95 -27.17
N ASN A 18 3.94 -51.65 -26.03
CA ASN A 18 4.85 -51.40 -24.91
C ASN A 18 6.27 -51.86 -25.30
N PRO A 19 7.38 -51.30 -24.75
CA PRO A 19 7.99 -51.99 -23.61
C PRO A 19 8.76 -51.13 -22.56
N ALA A 20 8.73 -51.64 -21.33
CA ALA A 20 9.84 -51.79 -20.37
C ALA A 20 10.73 -50.58 -19.98
N THR A 21 10.43 -50.06 -18.78
CA THR A 21 11.33 -49.80 -17.63
C THR A 21 12.85 -49.84 -17.85
N SER A 22 13.51 -48.68 -17.66
CA SER A 22 14.86 -48.61 -17.08
C SER A 22 15.05 -47.30 -16.30
N ASN A 23 15.31 -47.42 -14.99
CA ASN A 23 15.68 -46.31 -14.09
C ASN A 23 17.18 -46.01 -14.23
N PRO A 24 17.60 -44.74 -14.39
CA PRO A 24 18.97 -44.32 -14.14
C PRO A 24 19.17 -43.76 -12.70
N PRO A 25 20.43 -43.68 -12.23
CA PRO A 25 20.79 -43.93 -10.83
C PRO A 25 20.74 -42.70 -9.92
N ARG A 26 20.50 -42.97 -8.63
CA ARG A 26 20.62 -42.02 -7.51
C ARG A 26 22.10 -41.63 -7.29
N PRO A 27 22.43 -40.34 -7.06
CA PRO A 27 23.76 -39.96 -6.62
C PRO A 27 23.99 -40.36 -5.15
N VAL A 28 25.14 -40.99 -4.93
CA VAL A 28 25.72 -41.33 -3.62
C VAL A 28 26.45 -40.10 -3.09
N TYR A 29 26.09 -39.64 -1.88
CA TYR A 29 26.88 -38.63 -1.15
C TYR A 29 27.81 -39.32 -0.13
N PRO A 30 29.08 -38.92 -0.02
CA PRO A 30 30.04 -39.53 0.90
C PRO A 30 29.85 -39.04 2.35
N VAL A 31 30.25 -39.91 3.28
CA VAL A 31 30.18 -39.74 4.73
C VAL A 31 31.54 -39.26 5.30
N SER A 32 31.44 -38.49 6.40
CA SER A 32 32.49 -38.00 7.33
C SER A 32 33.05 -36.61 6.98
N SER A 33 33.16 -35.66 7.92
CA SER A 33 33.78 -35.78 9.25
C SER A 33 33.29 -34.71 10.26
N LYS A 34 33.53 -35.00 11.55
CA LYS A 34 33.16 -34.20 12.73
C LYS A 34 33.87 -32.84 12.76
N GLY A 35 33.16 -31.76 13.14
CA GLY A 35 33.81 -30.50 13.52
C GLY A 35 32.86 -29.32 13.83
N LYS A 36 32.65 -29.06 15.14
CA LYS A 36 32.28 -27.79 15.80
C LYS A 36 31.00 -27.04 15.34
N ARG A 37 29.95 -27.15 16.16
CA ARG A 37 28.72 -26.33 16.15
C ARG A 37 29.05 -24.82 16.22
N ALA A 38 28.67 -24.08 15.19
CA ALA A 38 28.50 -22.62 15.24
C ALA A 38 27.08 -22.27 15.70
N LYS A 39 26.95 -21.23 16.53
CA LYS A 39 25.70 -20.77 17.18
C LYS A 39 24.67 -20.30 16.14
N SER A 40 23.44 -20.80 16.27
CA SER A 40 22.24 -20.33 15.57
C SER A 40 21.83 -18.92 16.06
N PRO A 41 21.16 -18.10 15.23
CA PRO A 41 20.53 -16.86 15.68
C PRO A 41 19.31 -17.16 16.58
N PRO A 42 18.92 -16.24 17.49
CA PRO A 42 17.87 -16.51 18.46
C PRO A 42 16.51 -16.62 17.76
N LYS A 43 15.78 -17.71 18.07
CA LYS A 43 14.36 -17.85 17.75
C LYS A 43 13.56 -17.04 18.78
N LEU A 44 12.63 -16.21 18.32
CA LEU A 44 11.58 -15.63 19.16
C LEU A 44 10.71 -16.78 19.68
N VAL A 45 10.55 -16.83 21.00
CA VAL A 45 9.71 -17.83 21.69
C VAL A 45 8.27 -17.29 21.72
N PRO A 46 7.26 -18.06 21.28
CA PRO A 46 5.87 -17.74 21.60
C PRO A 46 5.66 -18.05 23.09
N VAL A 47 5.31 -17.02 23.88
CA VAL A 47 5.02 -17.20 25.31
C VAL A 47 3.53 -17.49 25.46
N ALA A 48 3.21 -18.69 25.93
CA ALA A 48 1.89 -19.03 26.45
C ALA A 48 1.81 -18.64 27.93
N GLU A 49 0.68 -18.07 28.36
CA GLU A 49 0.39 -17.80 29.76
C GLU A 49 0.15 -19.13 30.51
N ASP A 50 1.01 -19.47 31.46
CA ASP A 50 0.70 -20.44 32.50
C ASP A 50 0.56 -19.71 33.84
N THR A 51 -0.59 -19.94 34.48
CA THR A 51 -0.89 -19.50 35.85
C THR A 51 -0.30 -20.48 36.86
N GLU A 52 0.47 -20.01 37.85
CA GLU A 52 0.31 -20.32 39.29
C GLU A 52 1.41 -19.69 40.18
N THR A 53 1.19 -19.80 41.49
CA THR A 53 1.50 -18.88 42.59
C THR A 53 2.82 -19.10 43.36
N ALA A 54 3.27 -18.00 43.98
CA ALA A 54 3.95 -17.83 45.29
C ALA A 54 5.48 -18.03 45.46
N ASP A 55 6.05 -16.96 46.07
CA ASP A 55 7.19 -16.82 46.99
C ASP A 55 8.57 -17.44 46.69
N ASP A 56 9.58 -16.59 46.43
CA ASP A 56 10.59 -16.22 47.43
C ASP A 56 11.58 -15.16 46.90
N ALA A 57 12.08 -14.33 47.81
CA ALA A 57 12.75 -13.05 47.58
C ALA A 57 14.21 -13.11 47.11
N VAL A 58 14.61 -12.13 46.27
CA VAL A 58 15.87 -11.39 46.43
C VAL A 58 15.62 -9.93 46.03
N ALA A 59 15.85 -9.02 46.97
CA ALA A 59 15.70 -7.58 46.79
C ALA A 59 16.90 -6.99 46.02
N GLU A 60 16.62 -6.41 44.86
CA GLU A 60 17.45 -5.33 44.30
C GLU A 60 16.61 -4.04 44.32
N ASP A 61 17.20 -3.00 44.90
CA ASP A 61 16.65 -1.67 45.09
C ASP A 61 16.64 -0.93 43.74
N ASP A 62 15.65 -1.22 42.89
CA ASP A 62 15.36 -0.46 41.68
C ASP A 62 14.01 0.25 41.86
N ASN A 63 14.06 1.56 42.10
CA ASN A 63 12.90 2.42 42.32
C ASN A 63 12.13 2.71 41.01
N SER A 64 12.21 1.79 40.04
CA SER A 64 11.46 1.84 38.79
C SER A 64 10.05 1.28 39.03
N PRO A 65 8.98 1.95 38.55
CA PRO A 65 7.63 1.48 38.77
C PRO A 65 7.48 0.06 38.23
N LEU A 66 6.91 -0.85 39.03
CA LEU A 66 6.62 -2.23 38.62
C LEU A 66 5.56 -2.19 37.51
N LEU A 67 6.02 -2.05 36.26
CA LEU A 67 5.16 -1.92 35.11
C LEU A 67 4.45 -3.26 34.82
N PRO A 68 3.11 -3.26 34.67
CA PRO A 68 2.40 -4.40 34.08
C PRO A 68 3.03 -4.87 32.78
N GLU A 69 2.90 -6.15 32.46
CA GLU A 69 3.56 -6.78 31.30
C GLU A 69 3.34 -6.03 29.99
N PHE A 70 2.10 -5.57 29.75
CA PHE A 70 1.78 -4.75 28.58
C PHE A 70 2.64 -3.48 28.47
N TYR A 71 2.84 -2.74 29.57
CA TYR A 71 3.67 -1.52 29.52
C TYR A 71 5.16 -1.82 29.48
N ARG A 72 5.60 -2.98 30.00
CA ARG A 72 6.98 -3.47 29.77
C ARG A 72 7.20 -3.74 28.29
N TYR A 73 6.23 -4.35 27.60
CA TYR A 73 6.25 -4.53 26.15
C TYR A 73 6.23 -3.21 25.38
N VAL A 74 5.38 -2.25 25.80
CA VAL A 74 5.34 -0.90 25.20
C VAL A 74 6.71 -0.23 25.31
N LYS A 75 7.31 -0.25 26.51
CA LYS A 75 8.62 0.34 26.78
C LYS A 75 9.72 -0.33 25.94
N SER A 76 9.78 -1.67 25.92
CA SER A 76 10.78 -2.39 25.13
C SER A 76 10.61 -2.16 23.62
N SER A 77 9.38 -2.02 23.13
CA SER A 77 9.10 -1.68 21.73
C SER A 77 9.61 -0.29 21.38
N ILE A 78 9.44 0.70 22.27
CA ILE A 78 9.98 2.05 22.09
C ILE A 78 11.51 2.05 22.11
N GLU A 79 12.12 1.30 23.03
CA GLU A 79 13.58 1.16 23.12
C GLU A 79 14.18 0.47 21.88
N GLN A 80 13.44 -0.43 21.24
CA GLN A 80 13.85 -1.07 19.98
C GLN A 80 13.88 -0.08 18.79
N TYR A 81 13.08 0.98 18.83
CA TYR A 81 12.96 1.97 17.76
C TYR A 81 13.19 3.40 18.27
N PRO A 82 14.40 3.72 18.77
CA PRO A 82 14.66 4.96 19.51
C PRO A 82 14.53 6.25 18.67
N ASP A 83 14.57 6.14 17.35
CA ASP A 83 14.48 7.25 16.39
C ASP A 83 13.11 7.35 15.70
N LYS A 84 12.10 6.60 16.17
CA LYS A 84 10.78 6.47 15.54
C LYS A 84 9.66 6.60 16.56
N VAL A 85 8.54 7.15 16.11
CA VAL A 85 7.30 7.21 16.88
C VAL A 85 6.65 5.84 16.85
N VAL A 86 6.42 5.22 18.01
CA VAL A 86 5.78 3.90 18.10
C VAL A 86 4.30 4.05 18.43
N LEU A 87 3.44 3.70 17.49
CA LEU A 87 1.99 3.63 17.66
C LEU A 87 1.58 2.21 18.03
N ILE A 88 0.93 2.04 19.18
CA ILE A 88 0.50 0.73 19.66
C ILE A 88 -1.02 0.66 19.63
N GLN A 89 -1.56 -0.29 18.88
CA GLN A 89 -2.99 -0.53 18.85
C GLN A 89 -3.47 -1.07 20.20
N VAL A 90 -4.54 -0.47 20.70
CA VAL A 90 -5.27 -0.89 21.89
C VAL A 90 -6.76 -0.80 21.55
N GLY A 91 -7.36 -1.93 21.15
CA GLY A 91 -8.73 -1.95 20.65
C GLY A 91 -8.92 -1.05 19.42
N GLY A 92 -9.88 -0.11 19.50
CA GLY A 92 -10.22 0.82 18.42
C GLY A 92 -9.35 2.09 18.33
N PHE A 93 -8.19 2.11 18.99
CA PHE A 93 -7.31 3.29 19.06
C PHE A 93 -5.85 2.91 18.84
N TYR A 94 -5.07 3.86 18.33
CA TYR A 94 -3.61 3.86 18.48
C TYR A 94 -3.22 4.77 19.64
N GLU A 95 -2.36 4.26 20.51
CA GLU A 95 -1.86 4.95 21.69
C GLU A 95 -0.35 5.21 21.61
N LEU A 96 0.05 6.32 22.24
CA LEU A 96 1.41 6.83 22.47
C LEU A 96 1.63 6.93 23.97
N TYR A 97 2.87 6.74 24.41
CA TYR A 97 3.24 6.70 25.83
C TYR A 97 4.44 7.61 26.12
N ASP A 98 4.51 8.15 27.33
CA ASP A 98 5.56 9.06 27.81
C ASP A 98 6.93 8.41 28.04
N PHE A 99 7.08 7.12 27.76
CA PHE A 99 8.38 6.47 27.62
C PHE A 99 9.19 7.04 26.44
N PHE A 100 8.52 7.66 25.46
CA PHE A 100 9.18 8.31 24.34
C PHE A 100 9.66 9.72 24.71
N PRO A 101 10.95 10.07 24.53
CA PRO A 101 11.48 11.37 24.96
C PRO A 101 10.75 12.59 24.38
N GLU A 102 10.23 12.49 23.16
CA GLU A 102 9.54 13.59 22.47
C GLU A 102 8.00 13.47 22.58
N PHE A 103 7.48 12.72 23.57
CA PHE A 103 6.05 12.46 23.75
C PHE A 103 5.22 13.75 23.81
N GLU A 104 5.69 14.77 24.54
CA GLU A 104 5.00 16.05 24.64
C GLU A 104 4.93 16.77 23.27
N GLU A 105 6.07 16.89 22.58
CA GLU A 105 6.14 17.51 21.25
C GLU A 105 5.21 16.81 20.25
N ILE A 106 5.20 15.48 20.24
CA ILE A 106 4.36 14.68 19.33
C ILE A 106 2.88 14.87 19.65
N THR A 107 2.51 14.82 20.92
CA THR A 107 1.10 14.98 21.30
C THR A 107 0.59 16.39 21.04
N ASP A 108 1.42 17.42 21.19
CA ASP A 108 1.08 18.80 20.80
C ASP A 108 0.98 18.94 19.27
N THR A 109 1.92 18.33 18.53
CA THR A 109 1.91 18.25 17.06
C THR A 109 0.59 17.69 16.53
N LEU A 110 0.12 16.63 17.17
CA LEU A 110 -1.09 15.91 16.79
C LEU A 110 -2.36 16.49 17.44
N ALA A 111 -2.23 17.51 18.30
CA ALA A 111 -3.30 18.09 19.10
C ALA A 111 -4.07 17.04 19.92
N LEU A 112 -3.37 16.08 20.51
CA LEU A 112 -3.95 15.01 21.31
C LEU A 112 -4.07 15.41 22.78
N LYS A 113 -5.20 15.03 23.39
CA LYS A 113 -5.39 15.16 24.83
C LYS A 113 -4.57 14.10 25.56
N ARG A 114 -3.64 14.53 26.41
CA ARG A 114 -2.89 13.65 27.31
C ARG A 114 -3.77 13.22 28.49
N SER A 115 -3.70 11.93 28.82
CA SER A 115 -4.37 11.32 29.97
C SER A 115 -3.35 10.58 30.84
N LYS A 116 -3.77 10.12 32.01
CA LYS A 116 -2.93 9.38 32.95
C LYS A 116 -3.54 8.04 33.29
N LYS A 117 -2.69 7.04 33.47
CA LYS A 117 -3.06 5.70 33.90
C LYS A 117 -2.26 5.33 35.15
N LYS A 118 -2.95 4.90 36.19
CA LYS A 118 -2.29 4.44 37.43
C LYS A 118 -1.65 3.08 37.20
N VAL A 119 -0.39 2.95 37.58
CA VAL A 119 0.38 1.70 37.60
C VAL A 119 0.88 1.44 39.02
N ALA A 120 1.36 0.22 39.31
CA ALA A 120 1.93 -0.08 40.62
C ALA A 120 3.14 0.85 40.85
N ASN A 121 3.04 1.71 41.86
CA ASN A 121 4.03 2.72 42.26
C ASN A 121 4.27 3.84 41.22
N GLY A 122 3.25 4.30 40.51
CA GLY A 122 3.38 5.50 39.67
C GLY A 122 2.16 5.85 38.82
N GLU A 123 2.31 6.89 38.00
CA GLU A 123 1.37 7.25 36.94
C GLU A 123 2.12 7.26 35.60
N LEU A 124 1.48 6.70 34.57
CA LEU A 124 1.95 6.70 33.20
C LEU A 124 1.10 7.66 32.38
N GLN A 125 1.70 8.57 31.61
CA GLN A 125 0.94 9.38 30.65
C GLN A 125 0.81 8.67 29.31
N PHE A 126 -0.34 8.86 28.69
CA PHE A 126 -0.61 8.36 27.35
C PHE A 126 -1.54 9.32 26.60
N ALA A 127 -1.53 9.20 25.27
CA ALA A 127 -2.43 9.91 24.37
C ALA A 127 -2.74 9.00 23.19
N GLY A 128 -3.89 9.19 22.53
CA GLY A 128 -4.24 8.33 21.41
C GLY A 128 -5.31 8.93 20.50
N PHE A 129 -5.52 8.28 19.37
CA PHE A 129 -6.52 8.65 18.37
C PHE A 129 -7.17 7.39 17.75
N PRO A 130 -8.41 7.49 17.23
CA PRO A 130 -9.10 6.34 16.62
C PRO A 130 -8.36 5.80 15.40
N LEU A 131 -8.49 4.49 15.10
CA LEU A 131 -7.79 3.85 13.96
C LEU A 131 -8.00 4.59 12.62
N ILE A 132 -9.21 5.08 12.36
CA ILE A 132 -9.55 5.82 11.13
C ILE A 132 -8.74 7.12 10.95
N ALA A 133 -8.16 7.67 12.01
CA ALA A 133 -7.38 8.90 11.97
C ALA A 133 -5.87 8.66 11.68
N VAL A 134 -5.45 7.42 11.41
CA VAL A 134 -4.05 7.09 11.05
C VAL A 134 -3.54 7.90 9.86
N PRO A 135 -4.23 7.96 8.69
CA PRO A 135 -3.72 8.70 7.55
C PRO A 135 -3.44 10.17 7.88
N THR A 136 -4.33 10.83 8.61
CA THR A 136 -4.13 12.24 8.96
C THR A 136 -2.98 12.45 9.95
N ASN A 137 -2.91 11.64 11.01
CA ASN A 137 -1.92 11.85 12.07
C ASN A 137 -0.51 11.39 11.65
N VAL A 138 -0.39 10.27 10.96
CA VAL A 138 0.90 9.81 10.41
C VAL A 138 1.42 10.81 9.38
N GLY A 139 0.57 11.34 8.50
CA GLY A 139 0.97 12.37 7.53
C GLY A 139 1.62 13.60 8.17
N LYS A 140 1.07 14.09 9.29
CA LYS A 140 1.66 15.22 10.05
C LYS A 140 3.06 14.90 10.59
N LEU A 141 3.27 13.67 11.07
CA LEU A 141 4.58 13.22 11.58
C LEU A 141 5.61 13.11 10.45
N LEU A 142 5.21 12.53 9.31
CA LEU A 142 6.06 12.40 8.13
C LEU A 142 6.48 13.77 7.57
N GLN A 143 5.58 14.75 7.55
CA GLN A 143 5.89 16.13 7.14
C GLN A 143 6.93 16.81 8.04
N ARG A 144 7.07 16.35 9.29
CA ARG A 144 8.14 16.78 10.23
C ARG A 144 9.37 15.89 10.19
N GLY A 145 9.48 15.00 9.20
CA GLY A 145 10.61 14.11 9.00
C GLY A 145 10.68 12.96 10.02
N LYS A 146 9.61 12.71 10.80
CA LYS A 146 9.56 11.61 11.77
C LYS A 146 9.13 10.31 11.08
N SER A 147 9.72 9.19 11.47
CA SER A 147 9.29 7.85 11.07
C SER A 147 8.34 7.27 12.10
N VAL A 148 7.42 6.41 11.68
CA VAL A 148 6.38 5.84 12.52
C VAL A 148 6.40 4.31 12.44
N VAL A 149 6.39 3.64 13.59
CA VAL A 149 6.20 2.19 13.69
C VAL A 149 4.75 1.94 14.10
N VAL A 150 4.03 1.18 13.30
CA VAL A 150 2.64 0.80 13.57
C VAL A 150 2.64 -0.63 14.10
N ILE A 151 2.22 -0.81 15.34
CA ILE A 151 2.08 -2.12 15.98
C ILE A 151 0.59 -2.41 16.11
N LYS A 152 0.10 -3.45 15.42
CA LYS A 152 -1.31 -3.85 15.41
C LYS A 152 -1.58 -5.02 16.34
N GLU A 153 -2.82 -5.10 16.82
CA GLU A 153 -3.35 -6.27 17.51
C GLU A 153 -3.79 -7.30 16.48
N VAL A 154 -3.30 -8.54 16.61
CA VAL A 154 -3.72 -9.69 15.82
C VAL A 154 -4.37 -10.68 16.78
N ARG A 155 -5.59 -11.09 16.42
CA ARG A 155 -6.35 -12.12 17.13
C ARG A 155 -6.25 -13.42 16.34
N THR A 156 -6.20 -14.55 17.03
CA THR A 156 -6.31 -15.85 16.37
C THR A 156 -7.76 -16.29 16.30
N SER A 157 -8.14 -17.08 15.26
CA SER A 157 -9.50 -17.58 15.05
C SER A 157 -10.08 -18.42 16.20
N LYS A 158 -9.23 -18.88 17.12
CA LYS A 158 -9.64 -19.57 18.35
C LYS A 158 -10.00 -18.62 19.49
N GLU A 159 -9.40 -17.43 19.53
CA GLU A 159 -9.63 -16.39 20.54
C GLU A 159 -10.92 -15.61 20.27
N GLU A 160 -11.32 -15.47 19.01
CA GLU A 160 -12.56 -14.78 18.59
C GLU A 160 -13.83 -15.52 19.06
N LYS A 161 -13.80 -16.86 19.06
CA LYS A 161 -14.94 -17.69 19.50
C LYS A 161 -15.17 -17.68 21.01
N GLN A 162 -14.24 -17.14 21.80
CA GLN A 162 -14.38 -17.07 23.25
C GLN A 162 -14.35 -15.63 23.72
N TYR A 163 -15.52 -14.97 23.63
CA TYR A 163 -15.79 -13.61 24.13
C TYR A 163 -15.30 -13.35 25.58
N ARG A 164 -15.08 -14.41 26.37
CA ARG A 164 -14.61 -14.36 27.77
C ARG A 164 -13.08 -14.47 27.97
N GLN A 165 -12.32 -14.89 26.97
CA GLN A 165 -10.84 -14.97 27.01
C GLN A 165 -10.16 -13.94 26.08
N ALA A 166 -10.88 -12.88 25.69
CA ALA A 166 -10.45 -11.82 24.78
C ALA A 166 -9.28 -10.91 25.27
N ARG A 167 -8.42 -11.40 26.16
CA ARG A 167 -7.35 -10.61 26.81
C ARG A 167 -5.95 -10.79 26.22
N LEU A 168 -5.74 -11.75 25.33
CA LEU A 168 -4.42 -12.11 24.80
C LEU A 168 -4.28 -11.80 23.31
N ALA A 169 -4.51 -10.55 22.90
CA ALA A 169 -4.18 -10.15 21.54
C ALA A 169 -2.65 -10.15 21.35
N THR A 170 -2.15 -10.91 20.38
CA THR A 170 -0.75 -10.88 20.00
C THR A 170 -0.46 -9.58 19.24
N ARG A 171 0.63 -8.88 19.58
CA ARG A 171 0.99 -7.62 18.92
C ARG A 171 2.15 -7.81 17.97
N VAL A 172 1.98 -7.35 16.73
CA VAL A 172 2.99 -7.47 15.68
C VAL A 172 3.24 -6.11 15.03
N VAL A 173 4.48 -5.86 14.63
CA VAL A 173 4.83 -4.68 13.82
C VAL A 173 4.18 -4.85 12.46
N ASP A 174 3.15 -4.08 12.18
CA ASP A 174 2.45 -4.13 10.90
C ASP A 174 3.31 -3.49 9.80
N ARG A 175 3.77 -2.26 10.06
CA ARG A 175 4.49 -1.42 9.10
C ARG A 175 5.40 -0.42 9.80
N ILE A 176 6.55 -0.14 9.20
CA ILE A 176 7.38 1.03 9.53
C ILE A 176 7.27 2.01 8.38
N ILE A 177 6.71 3.18 8.66
CA ILE A 177 6.42 4.22 7.69
C ILE A 177 7.47 5.31 7.84
N THR A 178 8.22 5.58 6.78
CA THR A 178 9.25 6.63 6.76
C THR A 178 8.92 7.66 5.67
N PRO A 179 9.49 8.87 5.73
CA PRO A 179 9.26 9.89 4.70
C PRO A 179 9.53 9.39 3.27
N GLY A 180 10.55 8.54 3.07
CA GLY A 180 10.87 7.98 1.75
C GLY A 180 10.08 6.73 1.35
N THR A 181 9.31 6.12 2.26
CA THR A 181 8.56 4.89 1.98
C THR A 181 7.05 5.04 2.14
N ALA A 182 6.53 6.27 2.23
CA ALA A 182 5.10 6.55 2.21
C ALA A 182 4.48 6.17 0.85
N VAL A 183 3.38 5.42 0.87
CA VAL A 183 2.71 4.88 -0.33
C VAL A 183 1.34 5.51 -0.56
N GLU A 184 0.69 5.88 0.53
CA GLU A 184 -0.65 6.42 0.63
C GLU A 184 -0.71 7.80 -0.04
N GLU A 185 -1.78 8.03 -0.83
CA GLU A 185 -1.96 9.28 -1.58
C GLU A 185 -2.08 10.49 -0.66
N GLU A 186 -2.63 10.28 0.54
CA GLU A 186 -2.81 11.27 1.58
C GLU A 186 -1.48 11.80 2.15
N TRP A 187 -0.37 11.08 1.96
CA TRP A 187 0.96 11.44 2.45
C TRP A 187 1.89 12.00 1.38
N CYS A 188 1.53 11.83 0.11
CA CYS A 188 2.43 12.05 -1.01
C CYS A 188 1.81 13.03 -2.02
N ASP A 189 2.54 14.09 -2.39
CA ASP A 189 2.20 14.90 -3.57
C ASP A 189 2.14 13.98 -4.81
N THR A 190 0.98 13.88 -5.45
CA THR A 190 0.74 12.99 -6.58
C THR A 190 1.45 13.45 -7.85
N SER A 191 1.80 14.73 -7.94
CA SER A 191 2.48 15.32 -9.10
C SER A 191 3.99 15.09 -9.13
N ARG A 192 4.57 14.46 -8.10
CA ARG A 192 5.99 14.14 -8.01
C ARG A 192 6.22 12.76 -7.41
N ASN A 193 7.40 12.21 -7.68
CA ASN A 193 7.84 10.99 -7.02
C ASN A 193 8.24 11.25 -5.56
N ASN A 194 8.05 10.23 -4.71
CA ASN A 194 8.50 10.22 -3.32
C ASN A 194 9.66 9.23 -3.15
N TYR A 195 10.89 9.71 -3.32
CA TYR A 195 12.06 8.83 -3.38
C TYR A 195 12.70 8.54 -2.02
N ALA A 196 12.98 7.27 -1.78
CA ALA A 196 14.03 6.82 -0.86
C ALA A 196 15.32 6.56 -1.65
N LEU A 197 16.45 7.16 -1.21
CA LEU A 197 17.76 7.03 -1.85
C LEU A 197 18.76 6.33 -0.92
N ALA A 198 19.19 5.13 -1.27
CA ALA A 198 20.30 4.43 -0.64
C ALA A 198 21.65 4.86 -1.21
N ILE A 199 22.62 5.05 -0.31
CA ILE A 199 24.01 5.39 -0.62
C ILE A 199 24.93 4.42 0.13
N ALA A 200 25.65 3.58 -0.61
CA ALA A 200 26.55 2.58 -0.05
C ALA A 200 27.58 2.07 -1.08
N GLY A 201 28.47 1.16 -0.64
CA GLY A 201 29.36 0.44 -1.55
C GLY A 201 30.45 1.33 -2.10
N GLU A 202 31.18 1.97 -1.20
CA GLU A 202 32.30 2.81 -1.56
C GLU A 202 33.46 2.04 -2.19
N GLU A 203 34.00 2.59 -3.26
CA GLU A 203 35.21 2.11 -3.92
C GLU A 203 36.16 3.29 -4.14
N VAL A 204 37.45 3.06 -3.95
CA VAL A 204 38.49 4.05 -4.22
C VAL A 204 39.29 3.56 -5.42
N GLU A 205 39.18 4.28 -6.53
CA GLU A 205 39.89 3.99 -7.76
C GLU A 205 40.69 5.23 -8.17
N ASN A 206 42.02 5.10 -8.31
CA ASN A 206 42.92 6.20 -8.68
C ASN A 206 42.78 7.46 -7.79
N GLY A 207 42.50 7.27 -6.49
CA GLY A 207 42.30 8.35 -5.53
C GLY A 207 40.93 9.03 -5.61
N VAL A 208 40.05 8.61 -6.53
CA VAL A 208 38.67 9.09 -6.62
C VAL A 208 37.77 8.13 -5.86
N VAL A 209 36.99 8.69 -4.93
CA VAL A 209 35.97 7.95 -4.19
C VAL A 209 34.69 7.89 -5.02
N ARG A 210 34.24 6.68 -5.30
CA ARG A 210 32.93 6.39 -5.88
C ARG A 210 32.04 5.71 -4.85
N VAL A 211 30.76 5.99 -4.93
CA VAL A 211 29.70 5.35 -4.13
C VAL A 211 28.61 4.85 -5.06
N GLY A 212 27.98 3.75 -4.69
CA GLY A 212 26.74 3.32 -5.30
C GLY A 212 25.56 4.15 -4.83
N LEU A 213 24.69 4.50 -5.76
CA LEU A 213 23.39 5.10 -5.50
C LEU A 213 22.30 4.17 -5.98
N SER A 214 21.25 4.05 -5.19
CA SER A 214 20.05 3.33 -5.59
C SER A 214 18.84 3.99 -5.00
N TRP A 215 17.82 4.29 -5.80
CA TRP A 215 16.61 4.92 -5.29
C TRP A 215 15.37 4.29 -5.88
N CYS A 216 14.28 4.37 -5.12
CA CYS A 216 12.98 3.91 -5.55
C CYS A 216 11.88 4.86 -5.09
N ASP A 217 10.79 4.88 -5.86
CA ASP A 217 9.51 5.37 -5.38
C ASP A 217 8.63 4.15 -5.10
N VAL A 218 8.45 3.84 -3.82
CA VAL A 218 7.70 2.66 -3.38
C VAL A 218 6.24 2.72 -3.84
N SER A 219 5.70 3.93 -4.01
CA SER A 219 4.32 4.14 -4.45
C SER A 219 4.12 3.88 -5.95
N THR A 220 5.18 3.81 -6.74
CA THR A 220 5.08 3.49 -8.18
C THR A 220 5.78 2.18 -8.56
N GLY A 221 6.68 1.69 -7.70
CA GLY A 221 7.53 0.54 -7.98
C GLY A 221 8.77 0.90 -8.82
N GLU A 222 8.97 2.17 -9.17
CA GLU A 222 10.18 2.61 -9.88
C GLU A 222 11.42 2.30 -9.06
N PHE A 223 12.45 1.74 -9.72
CA PHE A 223 13.68 1.32 -9.08
C PHE A 223 14.87 1.63 -10.00
N LEU A 224 15.81 2.45 -9.51
CA LEU A 224 16.92 2.97 -10.29
C LEU A 224 18.24 2.79 -9.56
N VAL A 225 19.32 2.62 -10.32
CA VAL A 225 20.71 2.53 -9.80
C VAL A 225 21.66 3.37 -10.62
N THR A 226 22.71 3.88 -9.98
CA THR A 226 23.86 4.50 -10.67
C THR A 226 25.07 4.52 -9.75
N ASP A 227 26.25 4.81 -10.27
CA ASP A 227 27.43 5.15 -9.48
C ASP A 227 27.64 6.66 -9.48
N ALA A 228 28.20 7.19 -8.40
CA ALA A 228 28.50 8.61 -8.28
C ALA A 228 29.84 8.84 -7.59
N THR A 229 30.53 9.89 -8.01
CA THR A 229 31.62 10.49 -7.23
C THR A 229 31.05 11.45 -6.19
N ILE A 230 31.83 11.77 -5.15
CA ILE A 230 31.41 12.73 -4.11
C ILE A 230 30.98 14.10 -4.70
N PRO A 231 31.69 14.72 -5.67
CA PRO A 231 31.21 15.95 -6.30
C PRO A 231 29.88 15.79 -7.02
N SER A 232 29.74 14.75 -7.86
CA SER A 232 28.50 14.49 -8.61
C SER A 232 27.30 14.16 -7.70
N LEU A 233 27.54 13.66 -6.48
CA LEU A 233 26.47 13.33 -5.54
C LEU A 233 25.60 14.54 -5.20
N ARG A 234 26.16 15.75 -5.14
CA ARG A 234 25.38 16.99 -4.94
C ARG A 234 24.35 17.18 -6.06
N GLU A 235 24.76 16.93 -7.29
CA GLU A 235 23.92 17.08 -8.48
C GLU A 235 22.83 16.00 -8.50
N HIS A 236 23.18 14.76 -8.14
CA HIS A 236 22.20 13.69 -7.97
C HIS A 236 21.16 14.04 -6.88
N LEU A 237 21.58 14.52 -5.71
CA LEU A 237 20.66 14.93 -4.64
C LEU A 237 19.72 16.05 -5.08
N ALA A 238 20.27 17.07 -5.74
CA ALA A 238 19.49 18.21 -6.22
C ALA A 238 18.43 17.78 -7.25
N ARG A 239 18.77 16.83 -8.12
CA ARG A 239 17.89 16.31 -9.18
C ARG A 239 16.84 15.35 -8.63
N ILE A 240 17.27 14.38 -7.82
CA ILE A 240 16.41 13.32 -7.24
C ILE A 240 15.44 13.94 -6.23
N GLN A 241 15.89 14.88 -5.39
CA GLN A 241 15.11 15.42 -4.27
C GLN A 241 14.52 14.29 -3.39
N PRO A 242 15.35 13.38 -2.84
CA PRO A 242 14.83 12.29 -2.03
C PRO A 242 14.17 12.82 -0.76
N ALA A 243 13.06 12.21 -0.35
CA ALA A 243 12.45 12.47 0.94
C ALA A 243 13.27 11.83 2.08
N GLU A 244 13.96 10.72 1.77
CA GLU A 244 14.85 10.05 2.71
C GLU A 244 16.12 9.54 2.01
N VAL A 245 17.26 9.72 2.68
CA VAL A 245 18.54 9.08 2.34
C VAL A 245 18.83 7.97 3.34
N LEU A 246 19.02 6.75 2.83
CA LEU A 246 19.50 5.59 3.58
C LEU A 246 21.01 5.49 3.40
N LEU A 247 21.77 5.99 4.37
CA LEU A 247 23.23 5.97 4.33
C LEU A 247 23.77 4.72 5.02
N GLY A 248 24.57 3.93 4.29
CA GLY A 248 25.28 2.80 4.86
C GLY A 248 26.19 3.23 6.01
N ALA A 249 26.12 2.54 7.15
CA ALA A 249 26.89 2.91 8.35
C ALA A 249 28.42 2.95 8.10
N ASP A 250 28.94 1.98 7.33
CA ASP A 250 30.36 1.92 6.97
C ASP A 250 30.76 3.09 6.07
N THR A 251 29.90 3.43 5.09
CA THR A 251 30.09 4.60 4.22
C THR A 251 30.10 5.90 5.02
N LYS A 252 29.19 6.06 6.01
CA LYS A 252 29.19 7.20 6.92
C LYS A 252 30.50 7.30 7.72
N GLN A 253 30.97 6.18 8.26
CA GLN A 253 32.19 6.14 9.07
C GLN A 253 33.42 6.53 8.26
N ARG A 254 33.51 6.05 7.01
CA ARG A 254 34.64 6.35 6.11
C ARG A 254 34.58 7.77 5.55
N PHE A 255 33.38 8.31 5.31
CA PHE A 255 33.17 9.62 4.70
C PHE A 255 32.23 10.51 5.53
N PRO A 256 32.65 10.95 6.73
CA PRO A 256 31.81 11.76 7.61
C PRO A 256 31.37 13.09 6.98
N GLN A 257 32.14 13.62 6.02
CA GLN A 257 31.83 14.84 5.26
C GLN A 257 30.53 14.75 4.45
N LEU A 258 30.03 13.54 4.16
CA LEU A 258 28.72 13.37 3.51
C LEU A 258 27.59 13.99 4.33
N SER A 259 27.72 14.04 5.66
CA SER A 259 26.73 14.66 6.54
C SER A 259 26.53 16.13 6.21
N ASN A 260 27.62 16.87 5.96
CA ASN A 260 27.56 18.28 5.57
C ASN A 260 26.96 18.44 4.17
N LEU A 261 27.28 17.52 3.25
CA LEU A 261 26.73 17.53 1.90
C LEU A 261 25.20 17.45 1.90
N PHE A 262 24.59 16.64 2.77
CA PHE A 262 23.13 16.53 2.86
C PHE A 262 22.50 17.83 3.35
N VAL A 263 23.11 18.47 4.35
CA VAL A 263 22.64 19.78 4.85
C VAL A 263 22.75 20.85 3.76
N GLU A 264 23.88 20.91 3.07
CA GLU A 264 24.15 21.88 2.01
C GLU A 264 23.41 21.59 0.69
N SER A 265 22.81 20.40 0.54
CA SER A 265 22.06 20.04 -0.66
C SER A 265 20.81 20.90 -0.87
N GLY A 266 20.29 21.50 0.21
CA GLY A 266 19.08 22.33 0.18
C GLY A 266 17.79 21.53 -0.05
N VAL A 267 17.83 20.19 0.02
CA VAL A 267 16.63 19.35 -0.09
C VAL A 267 15.78 19.55 1.17
N ALA A 268 14.69 20.29 1.03
CA ALA A 268 13.82 20.63 2.15
C ALA A 268 13.13 19.39 2.74
N GLY A 269 13.26 19.20 4.05
CA GLY A 269 12.64 18.07 4.77
C GLY A 269 13.34 16.73 4.57
N LEU A 270 14.55 16.71 4.02
CA LEU A 270 15.34 15.50 3.84
C LEU A 270 15.63 14.80 5.17
N ARG A 271 15.14 13.57 5.32
CA ARG A 271 15.57 12.68 6.41
C ARG A 271 16.83 11.91 6.01
N VAL A 272 17.80 11.77 6.91
CA VAL A 272 18.95 10.89 6.71
C VAL A 272 18.92 9.80 7.77
N SER A 273 18.74 8.55 7.32
CA SER A 273 18.72 7.35 8.16
C SER A 273 20.04 6.60 8.00
N HIS A 274 20.61 6.14 9.11
CA HIS A 274 21.85 5.36 9.10
C HIS A 274 21.54 3.88 9.26
N VAL A 275 21.98 3.07 8.29
CA VAL A 275 21.59 1.68 8.23
C VAL A 275 22.81 0.78 8.29
N HIS A 276 22.79 -0.14 9.26
CA HIS A 276 23.76 -1.23 9.29
C HIS A 276 23.41 -2.26 8.23
N PHE A 277 24.35 -2.51 7.33
CA PHE A 277 24.19 -3.42 6.20
C PHE A 277 25.48 -4.18 5.97
N LYS A 278 25.37 -5.50 5.78
CA LYS A 278 26.50 -6.32 5.36
C LYS A 278 26.42 -6.50 3.84
N PRO A 279 27.43 -6.07 3.06
CA PRO A 279 27.41 -6.21 1.61
C PRO A 279 27.20 -7.66 1.13
N SER A 280 27.60 -8.67 1.91
CA SER A 280 27.33 -10.08 1.61
C SER A 280 25.84 -10.45 1.58
N ALA A 281 24.98 -9.68 2.25
CA ALA A 281 23.53 -9.87 2.25
C ALA A 281 22.84 -9.28 1.01
N THR A 282 23.55 -8.50 0.18
CA THR A 282 23.04 -7.87 -1.04
C THR A 282 22.37 -8.88 -1.97
N GLN A 283 23.06 -9.98 -2.24
CA GLN A 283 22.58 -10.96 -3.21
C GLN A 283 21.31 -11.67 -2.72
N SER A 284 21.23 -11.99 -1.43
CA SER A 284 20.02 -12.59 -0.83
C SER A 284 18.86 -11.60 -0.77
N ALA A 285 19.11 -10.34 -0.40
CA ALA A 285 18.08 -9.30 -0.32
C ALA A 285 17.45 -9.05 -1.69
N ILE A 286 18.28 -8.87 -2.72
CA ILE A 286 17.82 -8.68 -4.09
C ILE A 286 17.07 -9.93 -4.58
N ARG A 287 17.63 -11.14 -4.42
CA ARG A 287 16.93 -12.37 -4.85
C ARG A 287 15.56 -12.52 -4.20
N SER A 288 15.44 -12.18 -2.91
CA SER A 288 14.16 -12.21 -2.19
C SER A 288 13.13 -11.29 -2.86
N LEU A 289 13.51 -10.03 -3.14
CA LEU A 289 12.64 -9.09 -3.85
C LEU A 289 12.24 -9.60 -5.24
N MET A 290 13.20 -10.12 -6.01
CA MET A 290 12.90 -10.62 -7.36
C MET A 290 11.92 -11.78 -7.33
N SER A 291 12.12 -12.73 -6.40
CA SER A 291 11.25 -13.90 -6.26
C SER A 291 9.81 -13.57 -5.82
N GLN A 292 9.60 -12.40 -5.20
CA GLN A 292 8.27 -11.95 -4.75
C GLN A 292 7.42 -11.38 -5.90
N ALA A 293 8.03 -11.02 -7.04
CA ALA A 293 7.32 -10.39 -8.16
C ALA A 293 6.60 -11.37 -9.11
N GLY A 294 6.59 -12.68 -8.79
CA GLY A 294 5.62 -13.66 -9.30
C GLY A 294 5.50 -13.83 -10.83
N THR A 295 6.46 -13.36 -11.64
CA THR A 295 6.31 -13.32 -13.10
C THR A 295 7.52 -13.90 -13.86
N VAL A 296 7.26 -14.30 -15.11
CA VAL A 296 8.08 -15.14 -15.99
C VAL A 296 9.47 -14.55 -16.35
N SER A 297 9.83 -13.33 -15.93
CA SER A 297 11.07 -12.65 -16.36
C SER A 297 12.22 -12.62 -15.34
N ASP A 298 12.19 -13.41 -14.26
CA ASP A 298 13.29 -13.51 -13.26
C ASP A 298 14.69 -13.61 -13.89
N ARG A 299 14.80 -14.30 -15.04
CA ARG A 299 16.06 -14.45 -15.79
C ARG A 299 16.54 -13.16 -16.46
N GLU A 300 15.65 -12.36 -17.05
CA GLU A 300 16.03 -11.10 -17.69
C GLU A 300 16.30 -10.02 -16.66
N ARG A 301 15.47 -9.97 -15.61
CA ARG A 301 15.71 -9.06 -14.49
C ARG A 301 17.05 -9.36 -13.80
N TRP A 302 17.41 -10.65 -13.65
CA TRP A 302 18.73 -11.05 -13.14
C TRP A 302 19.90 -10.76 -14.11
N LYS A 303 19.66 -10.73 -15.43
CA LYS A 303 20.70 -10.33 -16.39
C LYS A 303 21.12 -8.87 -16.16
N ALA A 304 20.19 -7.95 -16.01
CA ALA A 304 20.49 -6.54 -15.76
C ALA A 304 21.40 -6.35 -14.52
N PHE A 305 21.16 -7.12 -13.46
CA PHE A 305 21.98 -7.09 -12.26
C PHE A 305 23.41 -7.60 -12.42
N ARG A 306 23.71 -8.48 -13.39
CA ARG A 306 25.07 -9.00 -13.55
C ARG A 306 26.06 -7.89 -13.88
N ASP A 307 25.62 -6.96 -14.71
CA ASP A 307 26.46 -5.90 -15.27
C ASP A 307 26.60 -4.67 -14.34
N PHE A 308 25.90 -4.68 -13.21
CA PHE A 308 26.02 -3.62 -12.19
C PHE A 308 27.37 -3.67 -11.45
N THR A 309 27.91 -2.49 -11.12
CA THR A 309 29.09 -2.36 -10.28
C THR A 309 28.81 -2.90 -8.88
N LEU A 310 29.86 -3.18 -8.10
CA LEU A 310 29.68 -3.60 -6.71
C LEU A 310 29.01 -2.49 -5.89
N GLY A 311 29.34 -1.22 -6.14
CA GLY A 311 28.68 -0.07 -5.55
C GLY A 311 27.17 -0.06 -5.82
N GLU A 312 26.77 -0.10 -7.09
CA GLU A 312 25.35 -0.14 -7.50
C GLU A 312 24.59 -1.30 -6.82
N LYS A 313 25.18 -2.50 -6.84
CA LYS A 313 24.62 -3.69 -6.17
C LYS A 313 24.45 -3.46 -4.67
N THR A 314 25.47 -2.93 -4.01
CA THR A 314 25.47 -2.73 -2.55
C THR A 314 24.41 -1.70 -2.14
N ALA A 315 24.29 -0.59 -2.88
CA ALA A 315 23.25 0.41 -2.64
C ALA A 315 21.84 -0.16 -2.87
N ALA A 316 21.64 -0.93 -3.93
CA ALA A 316 20.37 -1.63 -4.17
C ALA A 316 20.04 -2.62 -3.05
N GLY A 317 21.02 -3.41 -2.60
CA GLY A 317 20.85 -4.35 -1.49
C GLY A 317 20.49 -3.67 -0.18
N LEU A 318 21.09 -2.51 0.11
CA LEU A 318 20.76 -1.69 1.26
C LEU A 318 19.30 -1.20 1.19
N LEU A 319 18.88 -0.63 0.06
CA LEU A 319 17.51 -0.16 -0.14
C LEU A 319 16.49 -1.30 0.09
N VAL A 320 16.70 -2.45 -0.57
CA VAL A 320 15.80 -3.61 -0.48
C VAL A 320 15.75 -4.20 0.92
N LYS A 321 16.88 -4.25 1.64
CA LYS A 321 16.90 -4.65 3.05
C LYS A 321 16.01 -3.73 3.88
N THR A 322 16.18 -2.42 3.75
CA THR A 322 15.39 -1.46 4.52
C THR A 322 13.90 -1.56 4.19
N LEU A 323 13.53 -1.73 2.92
CA LEU A 323 12.13 -1.95 2.56
C LEU A 323 11.59 -3.24 3.17
N THR A 324 12.33 -4.35 3.08
CA THR A 324 11.94 -5.62 3.73
C THR A 324 11.77 -5.47 5.24
N GLU A 325 12.65 -4.70 5.90
CA GLU A 325 12.57 -4.40 7.34
C GLU A 325 11.41 -3.47 7.69
N ASN A 326 11.00 -2.59 6.77
CA ASN A 326 9.86 -1.71 6.97
C ASN A 326 8.51 -2.43 6.78
N TYR A 327 8.50 -3.52 6.00
CA TYR A 327 7.29 -4.29 5.67
C TYR A 327 7.34 -5.73 6.19
N GLN A 328 7.97 -5.97 7.35
CA GLN A 328 8.28 -7.31 7.89
C GLN A 328 7.15 -8.35 7.80
N ASN A 329 5.92 -7.93 8.09
CA ASN A 329 4.73 -8.79 8.10
C ASN A 329 3.86 -8.66 6.83
N ASN A 330 4.31 -7.86 5.86
CA ASN A 330 3.61 -7.57 4.61
C ASN A 330 4.61 -7.62 3.43
N LYS A 331 5.05 -8.83 3.09
CA LYS A 331 6.24 -9.07 2.25
C LYS A 331 6.05 -8.76 0.75
N ASN A 332 4.96 -8.12 0.36
CA ASN A 332 4.56 -7.98 -1.04
C ASN A 332 4.87 -6.57 -1.58
N VAL A 333 6.10 -6.09 -1.40
CA VAL A 333 6.54 -4.86 -2.10
C VAL A 333 6.80 -5.22 -3.56
N HIS A 334 6.07 -4.63 -4.50
CA HIS A 334 6.35 -4.83 -5.92
C HIS A 334 7.24 -3.72 -6.45
N LEU A 335 8.53 -4.01 -6.62
CA LEU A 335 9.43 -3.14 -7.39
C LEU A 335 9.61 -3.71 -8.80
N PHE A 336 9.64 -2.83 -9.80
CA PHE A 336 10.11 -3.21 -11.13
C PHE A 336 11.60 -3.56 -11.08
N ALA A 337 12.08 -4.25 -12.11
CA ALA A 337 13.50 -4.51 -12.25
C ALA A 337 14.29 -3.19 -12.22
N PRO A 338 15.41 -3.10 -11.48
CA PRO A 338 16.17 -1.88 -11.42
C PRO A 338 16.75 -1.53 -12.79
N GLU A 339 16.58 -0.28 -13.16
CA GLU A 339 17.12 0.29 -14.38
C GLU A 339 18.37 1.12 -14.04
N ARG A 340 19.44 0.99 -14.84
CA ARG A 340 20.63 1.84 -14.67
C ARG A 340 20.32 3.23 -15.20
N TYR A 341 20.45 4.23 -14.33
CA TYR A 341 20.44 5.62 -14.72
C TYR A 341 21.81 6.02 -15.27
N VAL A 342 21.85 6.48 -16.51
CA VAL A 342 23.09 6.83 -17.21
C VAL A 342 23.30 8.34 -17.19
N ALA A 343 24.10 8.84 -16.24
CA ALA A 343 24.30 10.28 -16.04
C ALA A 343 24.83 11.02 -17.29
N ARG A 344 25.66 10.37 -18.12
CA ARG A 344 26.21 10.96 -19.37
C ARG A 344 25.16 11.21 -20.47
N GLU A 345 23.96 10.64 -20.36
CA GLU A 345 22.89 10.78 -21.35
C GLU A 345 21.90 11.90 -21.00
N VAL A 346 22.16 12.62 -19.90
CA VAL A 346 21.35 13.76 -19.46
C VAL A 346 22.21 15.00 -19.23
N MET A 347 21.60 16.16 -19.41
CA MET A 347 22.22 17.43 -19.09
C MET A 347 22.29 17.59 -17.56
N VAL A 348 23.50 17.81 -17.05
CA VAL A 348 23.71 18.11 -15.63
C VAL A 348 23.21 19.52 -15.34
N VAL A 349 22.17 19.62 -14.53
CA VAL A 349 21.66 20.90 -14.00
C VAL A 349 21.92 20.92 -12.51
N ASN A 350 22.87 21.74 -12.07
CA ASN A 350 23.21 21.84 -10.65
C ASN A 350 22.07 22.50 -9.84
N ALA A 351 22.14 22.40 -8.51
CA ALA A 351 21.12 22.91 -7.60
C ALA A 351 20.86 24.43 -7.78
N ALA A 352 21.93 25.22 -7.95
CA ALA A 352 21.84 26.66 -8.11
C ALA A 352 21.12 27.03 -9.42
N THR A 353 21.46 26.37 -10.52
CA THR A 353 20.81 26.56 -11.83
C THR A 353 19.34 26.13 -11.77
N MET A 354 19.00 25.02 -11.10
CA MET A 354 17.60 24.60 -10.94
C MET A 354 16.77 25.63 -10.15
N GLY A 355 17.36 26.25 -9.12
CA GLY A 355 16.73 27.32 -8.36
C GLY A 355 16.59 28.61 -9.18
N ALA A 356 17.65 29.02 -9.88
CA ALA A 356 17.66 30.24 -10.69
C ALA A 356 16.71 30.18 -11.90
N LEU A 357 16.52 28.99 -12.48
CA LEU A 357 15.55 28.74 -13.54
C LEU A 357 14.13 28.47 -13.00
N GLU A 358 13.95 28.50 -11.67
CA GLU A 358 12.68 28.24 -10.99
C GLU A 358 11.95 26.99 -11.53
N ILE A 359 12.68 25.89 -11.77
CA ILE A 359 12.11 24.71 -12.46
C ILE A 359 11.01 24.07 -11.62
N ARG A 360 11.28 23.87 -10.32
CA ARG A 360 10.39 23.19 -9.37
C ARG A 360 9.67 24.14 -8.42
N ARG A 361 10.36 25.18 -7.99
CA ARG A 361 9.92 26.14 -6.97
C ARG A 361 10.39 27.52 -7.37
N SER A 362 9.56 28.52 -7.11
CA SER A 362 9.94 29.92 -7.25
C SER A 362 10.90 30.34 -6.13
N MET A 363 11.46 31.54 -6.23
CA MET A 363 12.28 32.17 -5.19
C MET A 363 11.52 32.32 -3.85
N LYS A 364 10.18 32.31 -3.88
CA LYS A 364 9.31 32.29 -2.68
C LYS A 364 9.05 30.88 -2.14
N GLY A 365 9.54 29.84 -2.81
CA GLY A 365 9.35 28.43 -2.44
C GLY A 365 8.05 27.81 -2.94
N GLU A 366 7.26 28.53 -3.75
CA GLU A 366 5.95 28.08 -4.24
C GLU A 366 6.06 27.34 -5.58
N LYS A 367 5.11 26.44 -5.88
CA LYS A 367 4.98 25.86 -7.24
C LYS A 367 4.48 26.89 -8.24
N LYS A 368 3.68 27.87 -7.81
CA LYS A 368 3.16 28.93 -8.68
C LYS A 368 4.30 29.79 -9.23
N GLY A 369 4.26 30.10 -10.53
CA GLY A 369 5.27 30.92 -11.21
C GLY A 369 6.52 30.15 -11.67
N THR A 370 6.53 28.82 -11.54
CA THR A 370 7.64 27.96 -11.96
C THR A 370 7.51 27.51 -13.41
N LEU A 371 8.63 27.05 -14.01
CA LEU A 371 8.59 26.45 -15.35
C LEU A 371 7.63 25.26 -15.39
N VAL A 372 7.66 24.36 -14.39
CA VAL A 372 6.77 23.20 -14.36
C VAL A 372 5.30 23.62 -14.29
N ALA A 373 4.95 24.63 -13.49
CA ALA A 373 3.57 25.10 -13.39
C ALA A 373 3.03 25.70 -14.70
N GLU A 374 3.91 26.30 -15.51
CA GLU A 374 3.54 26.87 -16.80
C GLU A 374 3.28 25.76 -17.85
N VAL A 375 4.25 24.86 -18.02
CA VAL A 375 4.22 23.87 -19.11
C VAL A 375 3.39 22.63 -18.81
N ASP A 376 3.07 22.35 -17.55
CA ASP A 376 2.28 21.18 -17.15
C ASP A 376 0.82 21.31 -17.57
N LYS A 377 0.51 20.70 -18.72
CA LYS A 377 -0.86 20.51 -19.23
C LYS A 377 -1.29 19.03 -19.18
N THR A 378 -0.60 18.20 -18.38
CA THR A 378 -0.91 16.77 -18.26
C THR A 378 -2.28 16.55 -17.60
N LYS A 379 -2.87 15.38 -17.83
CA LYS A 379 -4.16 14.98 -17.26
C LYS A 379 -4.01 13.94 -16.15
N THR A 380 -2.90 13.21 -16.14
CA THR A 380 -2.63 12.13 -15.19
C THR A 380 -1.47 12.48 -14.25
N ALA A 381 -1.52 11.94 -13.04
CA ALA A 381 -0.43 12.09 -12.07
C ALA A 381 0.89 11.50 -12.60
N ALA A 382 0.82 10.35 -13.28
CA ALA A 382 1.97 9.73 -13.94
C ALA A 382 2.57 10.62 -15.04
N GLY A 383 1.73 11.28 -15.84
CA GLY A 383 2.14 12.28 -16.82
C GLY A 383 2.87 13.45 -16.17
N ALA A 384 2.32 14.03 -15.10
CA ALA A 384 2.94 15.13 -14.37
C ALA A 384 4.32 14.75 -13.80
N ARG A 385 4.43 13.54 -13.21
CA ARG A 385 5.70 12.99 -12.71
C ARG A 385 6.73 12.83 -13.84
N LEU A 386 6.31 12.27 -14.98
CA LEU A 386 7.18 12.10 -16.14
C LEU A 386 7.62 13.44 -16.76
N LEU A 387 6.73 14.42 -16.83
CA LEU A 387 7.07 15.76 -17.29
C LEU A 387 8.13 16.38 -16.38
N LEU A 388 7.91 16.33 -15.07
CA LEU A 388 8.83 16.86 -14.08
C LEU A 388 10.20 16.16 -14.18
N SER A 389 10.22 14.83 -14.30
CA SER A 389 11.49 14.07 -14.43
C SER A 389 12.26 14.46 -15.68
N ARG A 390 11.57 14.75 -16.80
CA ARG A 390 12.18 15.23 -18.06
C ARG A 390 12.72 16.66 -17.94
N LEU A 391 12.05 17.55 -17.21
CA LEU A 391 12.49 18.94 -17.01
C LEU A 391 13.76 19.04 -16.16
N VAL A 392 13.89 18.18 -15.15
CA VAL A 392 15.04 18.18 -14.22
C VAL A 392 16.22 17.34 -14.71
N ALA A 393 16.00 16.52 -15.74
CA ALA A 393 17.03 15.72 -16.40
C ALA A 393 16.84 15.74 -17.93
N PRO A 394 17.06 16.88 -18.61
CA PRO A 394 16.94 16.97 -20.06
C PRO A 394 17.85 15.96 -20.75
N SER A 395 17.35 15.23 -21.74
CA SER A 395 18.15 14.21 -22.44
C SER A 395 19.17 14.86 -23.37
N LEU A 396 20.36 14.27 -23.46
CA LEU A 396 21.39 14.59 -24.47
C LEU A 396 21.33 13.66 -25.69
N SER A 397 20.46 12.66 -25.68
CA SER A 397 20.30 11.73 -26.81
C SER A 397 19.44 12.37 -27.89
N ILE A 398 20.07 12.75 -29.02
CA ILE A 398 19.36 13.31 -30.18
C ILE A 398 18.25 12.37 -30.67
N PHE A 399 18.49 11.06 -30.61
CA PHE A 399 17.49 10.05 -30.93
C PHE A 399 16.26 10.16 -30.02
N GLU A 400 16.46 10.20 -28.70
CA GLU A 400 15.37 10.27 -27.73
C GLU A 400 14.64 11.62 -27.81
N ILE A 401 15.36 12.72 -28.01
CA ILE A 401 14.75 14.05 -28.22
C ILE A 401 13.84 14.02 -29.44
N ASN A 402 14.32 13.53 -30.59
CA ASN A 402 13.52 13.47 -31.81
C ASN A 402 12.34 12.51 -31.68
N ARG A 403 12.52 11.35 -31.04
CA ARG A 403 11.44 10.40 -30.75
C ARG A 403 10.30 11.07 -29.97
N ARG A 404 10.63 11.84 -28.93
CA ARG A 404 9.63 12.59 -28.14
C ARG A 404 8.93 13.67 -28.96
N LEU A 405 9.71 14.44 -29.74
CA LEU A 405 9.18 15.48 -30.61
C LEU A 405 8.27 14.89 -31.70
N ASP A 406 8.52 13.67 -32.17
CA ASP A 406 7.68 12.97 -33.15
C ASP A 406 6.31 12.61 -32.59
N ILE A 407 6.27 12.08 -31.36
CA ILE A 407 5.01 11.79 -30.67
C ILE A 407 4.24 13.09 -30.39
N LEU A 408 4.93 14.16 -29.98
CA LEU A 408 4.32 15.48 -29.81
C LEU A 408 3.75 16.00 -31.15
N GLN A 409 4.48 15.85 -32.25
CA GLN A 409 4.07 16.32 -33.58
C GLN A 409 2.74 15.69 -34.03
N LEU A 410 2.49 14.42 -33.69
CA LEU A 410 1.19 13.78 -33.91
C LEU A 410 0.07 14.61 -33.26
N PHE A 411 0.16 14.88 -31.97
CA PHE A 411 -0.88 15.63 -31.26
C PHE A 411 -0.92 17.11 -31.66
N TYR A 412 0.20 17.68 -32.11
CA TYR A 412 0.24 19.04 -32.64
C TYR A 412 -0.54 19.15 -33.95
N ASN A 413 -0.39 18.19 -34.86
CA ASN A 413 -1.05 18.20 -36.17
C ASN A 413 -2.53 17.81 -36.13
N HIS A 414 -2.90 16.89 -35.22
CA HIS A 414 -4.22 16.27 -35.18
C HIS A 414 -5.02 16.74 -33.94
N THR A 415 -5.65 17.92 -34.03
CA THR A 415 -6.34 18.56 -32.90
C THR A 415 -7.49 17.71 -32.33
N ASN A 416 -8.36 17.16 -33.18
CA ASN A 416 -9.47 16.31 -32.73
C ASN A 416 -8.97 15.04 -32.00
N LEU A 417 -7.90 14.42 -32.51
CA LEU A 417 -7.26 13.27 -31.85
C LEU A 417 -6.72 13.67 -30.46
N ARG A 418 -6.02 14.81 -30.39
CA ARG A 418 -5.48 15.34 -29.12
C ARG A 418 -6.60 15.56 -28.10
N GLU A 419 -7.73 16.15 -28.49
CA GLU A 419 -8.86 16.40 -27.60
C GLU A 419 -9.49 15.11 -27.09
N GLN A 420 -9.77 14.14 -27.98
CA GLN A 420 -10.33 12.84 -27.59
C GLN A 420 -9.41 12.07 -26.65
N VAL A 421 -8.11 11.99 -26.97
CA VAL A 421 -7.12 11.32 -26.12
C VAL A 421 -7.04 11.99 -24.74
N ARG A 422 -7.10 13.33 -24.68
CA ARG A 422 -7.08 14.05 -23.40
C ARG A 422 -8.35 13.85 -22.56
N ILE A 423 -9.50 13.59 -23.19
CA ILE A 423 -10.74 13.21 -22.48
C ILE A 423 -10.55 11.84 -21.82
N PHE A 424 -10.10 10.83 -22.56
CA PHE A 424 -9.82 9.51 -21.99
C PHE A 424 -8.78 9.59 -20.85
N LEU A 425 -7.73 10.39 -21.02
CA LEU A 425 -6.71 10.58 -19.98
C LEU A 425 -7.23 11.30 -18.74
N SER A 426 -8.26 12.16 -18.83
CA SER A 426 -8.81 12.82 -17.63
C SER A 426 -9.59 11.86 -16.72
N ASP A 427 -10.04 10.73 -17.26
CA ASP A 427 -10.71 9.69 -16.49
C ASP A 427 -9.70 8.72 -15.85
N CYS A 428 -8.46 8.67 -16.35
CA CYS A 428 -7.38 7.90 -15.76
C CYS A 428 -6.92 8.50 -14.42
N LYS A 429 -7.09 7.75 -13.34
CA LYS A 429 -6.55 8.09 -12.01
C LYS A 429 -5.11 7.60 -11.85
N ASP A 430 -4.52 7.78 -10.66
CA ASP A 430 -3.16 7.32 -10.34
C ASP A 430 -3.11 5.80 -10.11
N VAL A 431 -3.19 5.05 -11.21
CA VAL A 431 -3.19 3.58 -11.18
C VAL A 431 -1.88 3.01 -10.70
N GLU A 432 -0.73 3.67 -10.92
CA GLU A 432 0.55 3.17 -10.41
C GLU A 432 0.53 3.04 -8.87
N ARG A 433 0.01 4.06 -8.17
CA ARG A 433 -0.14 4.04 -6.70
C ARG A 433 -1.24 3.10 -6.23
N SER A 434 -2.37 3.08 -6.93
CA SER A 434 -3.48 2.16 -6.64
C SER A 434 -3.00 0.70 -6.74
N PHE A 435 -2.23 0.39 -7.77
CA PHE A 435 -1.68 -0.94 -8.00
C PHE A 435 -0.59 -1.32 -6.97
N GLN A 436 0.17 -0.36 -6.44
CA GLN A 436 1.07 -0.63 -5.32
C GLN A 436 0.31 -0.96 -4.03
N ARG A 437 -0.75 -0.22 -3.69
CA ARG A 437 -1.63 -0.56 -2.55
C ARG A 437 -2.17 -1.98 -2.66
N MET A 438 -2.55 -2.40 -3.88
CA MET A 438 -2.99 -3.76 -4.12
C MET A 438 -1.94 -4.81 -3.74
N HIS A 439 -0.67 -4.55 -4.05
CA HIS A 439 0.44 -5.42 -3.66
C HIS A 439 0.64 -5.49 -2.15
N PHE A 440 0.54 -4.34 -1.46
CA PHE A 440 0.56 -4.28 0.00
C PHE A 440 -0.64 -4.94 0.69
N GLY A 441 -1.63 -5.48 -0.02
CA GLY A 441 -2.80 -6.06 0.64
C GLY A 441 -3.68 -5.04 1.36
N ASP A 442 -3.47 -3.75 1.11
CA ASP A 442 -4.34 -2.63 1.51
C ASP A 442 -5.19 -2.21 0.30
N SER A 443 -5.72 -3.20 -0.42
CA SER A 443 -6.45 -3.01 -1.67
C SER A 443 -7.82 -2.44 -1.37
N ARG A 444 -8.17 -1.32 -2.01
CA ARG A 444 -9.51 -0.72 -1.88
C ARG A 444 -10.36 -1.12 -3.09
N PRO A 445 -11.68 -1.29 -2.95
CA PRO A 445 -12.56 -1.50 -4.09
C PRO A 445 -12.44 -0.41 -5.17
N ASP A 446 -12.19 0.84 -4.79
CA ASP A 446 -11.93 1.93 -5.75
C ASP A 446 -10.64 1.70 -6.58
N ASP A 447 -9.64 1.00 -6.03
CA ASP A 447 -8.40 0.72 -6.75
C ASP A 447 -8.65 -0.16 -7.98
N ILE A 448 -9.56 -1.15 -7.89
CA ILE A 448 -9.89 -1.99 -9.04
C ILE A 448 -10.69 -1.22 -10.10
N LEU A 449 -11.61 -0.36 -9.68
CA LEU A 449 -12.38 0.49 -10.60
C LEU A 449 -11.47 1.47 -11.37
N ARG A 450 -10.49 2.07 -10.68
CA ARG A 450 -9.45 2.92 -11.30
C ARG A 450 -8.61 2.15 -12.33
N LEU A 451 -8.22 0.92 -11.99
CA LEU A 451 -7.46 0.05 -12.87
C LEU A 451 -8.25 -0.29 -14.13
N LEU A 452 -9.51 -0.70 -13.99
CA LEU A 452 -10.40 -1.01 -15.12
C LEU A 452 -10.60 0.19 -16.05
N THR A 453 -10.92 1.35 -15.47
CA THR A 453 -11.14 2.60 -16.23
C THR A 453 -9.90 2.96 -17.05
N THR A 454 -8.72 2.87 -16.43
CA THR A 454 -7.46 3.23 -17.09
C THR A 454 -7.06 2.24 -18.19
N MET A 455 -7.28 0.93 -17.99
CA MET A 455 -6.96 -0.07 -19.01
C MET A 455 -7.89 0.03 -20.23
N LYS A 456 -9.19 0.32 -20.00
CA LYS A 456 -10.14 0.62 -21.08
C LYS A 456 -9.76 1.89 -21.85
N ALA A 457 -9.38 2.94 -21.13
CA ALA A 457 -8.87 4.18 -21.74
C ALA A 457 -7.61 3.91 -22.57
N ALA A 458 -6.69 3.08 -22.09
CA ALA A 458 -5.48 2.70 -22.82
C ALA A 458 -5.78 2.03 -24.16
N GLN A 459 -6.71 1.06 -24.16
CA GLN A 459 -7.16 0.39 -25.38
C GLN A 459 -7.83 1.38 -26.35
N SER A 460 -8.69 2.27 -25.84
CA SER A 460 -9.38 3.28 -26.65
C SER A 460 -8.41 4.28 -27.29
N ILE A 461 -7.44 4.78 -26.52
CA ILE A 461 -6.38 5.67 -27.01
C ILE A 461 -5.54 4.96 -28.08
N SER A 462 -5.13 3.72 -27.84
CA SER A 462 -4.36 2.93 -28.80
C SER A 462 -5.13 2.76 -30.11
N HIS A 463 -6.42 2.42 -30.04
CA HIS A 463 -7.29 2.28 -31.19
C HIS A 463 -7.41 3.58 -32.00
N LEU A 464 -7.66 4.72 -31.35
CA LEU A 464 -7.77 6.02 -32.03
C LEU A 464 -6.49 6.41 -32.77
N ILE A 465 -5.32 6.21 -32.15
CA ILE A 465 -4.04 6.52 -32.78
C ILE A 465 -3.79 5.58 -33.97
N LEU A 466 -4.11 4.28 -33.84
CA LEU A 466 -3.99 3.33 -34.93
C LEU A 466 -4.88 3.68 -36.12
N LEU A 467 -6.13 4.12 -35.88
CA LEU A 467 -7.02 4.61 -36.94
C LEU A 467 -6.42 5.81 -37.69
N GLU A 468 -5.80 6.74 -36.97
CA GLU A 468 -5.14 7.89 -37.59
C GLU A 468 -3.97 7.45 -38.48
N ILE A 469 -3.16 6.49 -38.02
CA ILE A 469 -2.07 5.89 -38.80
C ILE A 469 -2.62 5.20 -40.05
N SER A 470 -3.61 4.31 -39.90
CA SER A 470 -4.20 3.53 -41.00
C SER A 470 -4.88 4.41 -42.05
N SER A 471 -5.38 5.58 -41.66
CA SER A 471 -5.97 6.55 -42.59
C SER A 471 -4.95 7.31 -43.46
N GLY A 472 -3.64 7.10 -43.24
CA GLY A 472 -2.57 7.79 -43.97
C GLY A 472 -2.40 9.26 -43.60
N ARG A 473 -3.08 9.73 -42.54
CA ARG A 473 -3.01 11.12 -42.07
C ARG A 473 -1.77 11.40 -41.22
N VAL A 474 -1.16 10.37 -40.64
CA VAL A 474 0.11 10.46 -39.89
C VAL A 474 1.31 10.54 -40.84
N LEU A 475 2.24 11.45 -40.57
CA LEU A 475 3.46 11.58 -41.36
C LEU A 475 4.33 10.32 -41.23
N LYS A 476 4.77 9.72 -42.35
CA LYS A 476 5.63 8.52 -42.36
C LYS A 476 6.87 8.65 -41.46
N LYS A 477 7.45 9.85 -41.37
CA LYS A 477 8.67 10.12 -40.58
C LYS A 477 8.48 9.94 -39.06
N ILE A 478 7.25 10.14 -38.54
CA ILE A 478 6.96 10.04 -37.11
C ILE A 478 6.34 8.69 -36.73
N GLU A 479 5.95 7.88 -37.73
CA GLU A 479 5.19 6.65 -37.54
C GLU A 479 5.93 5.60 -36.70
N SER A 480 7.25 5.48 -36.84
CA SER A 480 8.07 4.56 -36.05
C SER A 480 8.07 4.92 -34.56
N SER A 481 8.24 6.21 -34.25
CA SER A 481 8.21 6.75 -32.88
C SER A 481 6.83 6.53 -32.23
N VAL A 482 5.75 6.76 -32.98
CA VAL A 482 4.37 6.55 -32.51
C VAL A 482 4.07 5.06 -32.31
N LYS A 483 4.44 4.18 -33.26
CA LYS A 483 4.29 2.73 -33.09
C LYS A 483 5.11 2.20 -31.91
N GLY A 484 6.27 2.78 -31.65
CA GLY A 484 7.11 2.43 -30.50
C GLY A 484 6.44 2.70 -29.15
N VAL A 485 5.68 3.80 -29.00
CA VAL A 485 4.91 4.03 -27.77
C VAL A 485 3.67 3.11 -27.69
N LEU A 486 2.96 2.91 -28.80
CA LEU A 486 1.80 2.01 -28.84
C LEU A 486 2.15 0.54 -28.55
N GLY A 487 3.32 0.07 -29.01
CA GLY A 487 3.77 -1.31 -28.76
C GLY A 487 4.03 -1.65 -27.29
N ARG A 488 4.01 -0.65 -26.39
CA ARG A 488 4.09 -0.83 -24.94
C ARG A 488 2.73 -0.81 -24.24
N ILE A 489 1.65 -0.50 -24.96
CA ILE A 489 0.27 -0.63 -24.47
C ILE A 489 -0.13 -2.09 -24.67
N HIS A 490 -0.29 -2.80 -23.57
CA HIS A 490 -0.66 -4.22 -23.58
C HIS A 490 -2.17 -4.39 -23.62
N ASP A 491 -2.61 -5.56 -24.08
CA ASP A 491 -4.03 -5.91 -24.13
C ASP A 491 -4.49 -6.53 -22.79
N PHE A 492 -5.57 -5.97 -22.25
CA PHE A 492 -6.20 -6.40 -21.01
C PHE A 492 -7.68 -6.77 -21.19
N GLU A 493 -8.16 -6.91 -22.43
CA GLU A 493 -9.60 -7.05 -22.71
C GLU A 493 -10.25 -8.22 -21.95
N GLN A 494 -9.56 -9.36 -21.88
CA GLN A 494 -10.02 -10.50 -21.09
C GLN A 494 -10.09 -10.19 -19.58
N LEU A 495 -9.05 -9.61 -18.99
CA LEU A 495 -9.03 -9.29 -17.55
C LEU A 495 -10.07 -8.22 -17.20
N VAL A 496 -10.23 -7.23 -18.08
CA VAL A 496 -11.29 -6.22 -17.95
C VAL A 496 -12.65 -6.89 -17.95
N ARG A 497 -12.96 -7.76 -18.93
CA ARG A 497 -14.23 -8.49 -18.97
C ARG A 497 -14.49 -9.36 -17.74
N GLU A 498 -13.46 -10.05 -17.25
CA GLU A 498 -13.58 -10.93 -16.07
C GLU A 498 -13.78 -10.17 -14.75
N SER A 499 -13.37 -8.90 -14.69
CA SER A 499 -13.42 -8.09 -13.47
C SER A 499 -14.52 -7.03 -13.51
N GLU A 500 -15.02 -6.74 -14.71
CA GLU A 500 -16.09 -5.78 -14.93
C GLU A 500 -17.40 -6.32 -14.36
N GLY A 501 -18.07 -5.46 -13.58
CA GLY A 501 -19.32 -5.84 -12.93
C GLY A 501 -19.16 -6.80 -11.76
N VAL A 502 -17.95 -7.02 -11.27
CA VAL A 502 -17.75 -7.79 -10.04
C VAL A 502 -17.91 -6.94 -8.79
N VAL A 503 -17.39 -5.71 -8.80
CA VAL A 503 -17.47 -4.76 -7.69
C VAL A 503 -18.54 -3.73 -7.98
N GLU A 504 -19.28 -3.30 -6.96
CA GLU A 504 -20.25 -2.21 -7.08
C GLU A 504 -19.58 -0.88 -7.45
N GLU A 505 -20.27 -0.08 -8.29
CA GLU A 505 -19.73 1.21 -8.76
C GLU A 505 -19.75 2.29 -7.68
N THR A 506 -20.69 2.20 -6.75
CA THR A 506 -20.79 3.09 -5.59
C THR A 506 -20.40 2.31 -4.35
N VAL A 507 -19.12 2.30 -4.04
CA VAL A 507 -18.62 1.75 -2.78
C VAL A 507 -18.71 2.84 -1.72
N PRO A 508 -19.27 2.57 -0.52
CA PRO A 508 -19.26 3.53 0.58
C PRO A 508 -17.83 4.03 0.85
N ASP A 509 -17.68 5.32 1.16
CA ASP A 509 -16.37 5.93 1.46
C ASP A 509 -15.64 5.10 2.54
N GLY A 510 -14.58 4.38 2.14
CA GLY A 510 -13.86 3.50 3.04
C GLY A 510 -12.75 2.71 2.34
N ASN A 511 -11.75 2.30 3.11
CA ASN A 511 -10.63 1.50 2.62
C ASN A 511 -10.89 -0.01 2.68
N GLU A 512 -12.05 -0.43 3.18
CA GLU A 512 -12.35 -1.83 3.49
C GLU A 512 -13.38 -2.42 2.53
N VAL A 513 -13.28 -3.73 2.29
CA VAL A 513 -14.35 -4.51 1.66
C VAL A 513 -15.47 -4.64 2.67
N LEU A 514 -16.58 -3.96 2.41
CA LEU A 514 -17.79 -4.01 3.24
C LEU A 514 -18.77 -5.02 2.64
N LEU A 515 -19.70 -5.51 3.45
CA LEU A 515 -20.81 -6.32 2.94
C LEU A 515 -21.57 -5.57 1.85
N GLY A 516 -21.78 -6.25 0.72
CA GLY A 516 -22.39 -5.68 -0.48
C GLY A 516 -21.41 -4.98 -1.42
N THR A 517 -20.09 -5.16 -1.25
CA THR A 517 -19.09 -4.65 -2.19
C THR A 517 -19.10 -5.45 -3.49
N ILE A 518 -19.27 -6.77 -3.39
CA ILE A 518 -19.36 -7.67 -4.55
C ILE A 518 -20.79 -7.68 -5.09
N ARG A 519 -20.95 -7.55 -6.41
CA ARG A 519 -22.26 -7.55 -7.10
C ARG A 519 -22.97 -8.90 -7.02
N TRP A 520 -24.30 -8.87 -7.06
CA TRP A 520 -25.12 -10.07 -7.22
C TRP A 520 -24.86 -10.76 -8.57
N GLY A 521 -24.94 -12.08 -8.60
CA GLY A 521 -24.71 -12.91 -9.79
C GLY A 521 -23.23 -13.17 -10.10
N VAL A 522 -22.31 -12.73 -9.22
CA VAL A 522 -20.86 -12.99 -9.36
C VAL A 522 -20.52 -14.40 -8.87
N ASP A 523 -21.10 -14.81 -7.75
CA ASP A 523 -20.85 -16.10 -7.12
C ASP A 523 -22.17 -16.64 -6.52
N GLU A 524 -22.56 -17.84 -6.94
CA GLU A 524 -23.82 -18.46 -6.53
C GLU A 524 -23.86 -18.71 -5.02
N GLY A 525 -22.73 -19.13 -4.42
CA GLY A 525 -22.65 -19.40 -2.98
C GLY A 525 -22.78 -18.12 -2.14
N LEU A 526 -22.17 -17.02 -2.59
CA LEU A 526 -22.32 -15.71 -1.96
C LEU A 526 -23.78 -15.24 -2.01
N ASP A 527 -24.43 -15.41 -3.15
CA ASP A 527 -25.82 -14.99 -3.34
C ASP A 527 -26.78 -15.81 -2.45
N GLU A 528 -26.60 -17.14 -2.38
CA GLU A 528 -27.34 -18.01 -1.46
C GLU A 528 -27.15 -17.58 0.00
N ALA A 529 -25.91 -17.33 0.44
CA ALA A 529 -25.63 -16.90 1.80
C ALA A 529 -26.25 -15.51 2.14
N ARG A 530 -26.40 -14.63 1.14
CA ARG A 530 -27.09 -13.33 1.30
C ARG A 530 -28.59 -13.50 1.44
N GLU A 531 -29.19 -14.44 0.70
CA GLU A 531 -30.60 -14.80 0.86
C GLU A 531 -30.86 -15.33 2.27
N GLU A 532 -30.01 -16.24 2.77
CA GLU A 532 -30.09 -16.75 4.16
C GLU A 532 -29.97 -15.63 5.21
N LEU A 533 -29.04 -14.68 5.03
CA LEU A 533 -28.95 -13.51 5.91
C LEU A 533 -30.25 -12.67 5.85
N GLY A 534 -30.83 -12.51 4.67
CA GLY A 534 -32.11 -11.83 4.48
C GLY A 534 -33.26 -12.51 5.25
N GLU A 535 -33.30 -13.84 5.25
CA GLU A 535 -34.27 -14.62 6.03
C GLU A 535 -34.10 -14.39 7.53
N LEU A 536 -32.87 -14.50 8.06
CA LEU A 536 -32.56 -14.23 9.48
C LEU A 536 -32.93 -12.79 9.89
N GLN A 537 -32.65 -11.81 9.02
CA GLN A 537 -33.05 -10.43 9.25
C GLN A 537 -34.59 -10.27 9.23
N GLY A 538 -35.30 -11.01 8.38
CA GLY A 538 -36.76 -11.08 8.37
C GLY A 538 -37.33 -11.69 9.65
N GLU A 539 -36.73 -12.75 10.17
CA GLU A 539 -37.07 -13.34 11.47
C GLU A 539 -36.87 -12.34 12.61
N ARG A 540 -35.76 -11.60 12.59
CA ARG A 540 -35.47 -10.54 13.56
C ARG A 540 -36.56 -9.47 13.56
N GLU A 541 -36.98 -9.02 12.39
CA GLU A 541 -38.07 -8.04 12.24
C GLU A 541 -39.43 -8.59 12.70
N ALA A 542 -39.73 -9.86 12.39
CA ALA A 542 -40.93 -10.53 12.87
C ALA A 542 -40.96 -10.62 14.41
N LEU A 543 -39.83 -10.96 15.02
CA LEU A 543 -39.69 -11.03 16.47
C LEU A 543 -39.82 -9.64 17.12
N LEU A 544 -39.21 -8.59 16.54
CA LEU A 544 -39.38 -7.21 17.00
C LEU A 544 -40.83 -6.75 16.95
N ARG A 545 -41.57 -7.10 15.88
CA ARG A 545 -43.01 -6.81 15.78
C ARG A 545 -43.78 -7.49 16.90
N LYS A 546 -43.55 -8.78 17.13
CA LYS A 546 -44.21 -9.55 18.20
C LYS A 546 -43.93 -8.96 19.60
N VAL A 547 -42.67 -8.62 19.88
CA VAL A 547 -42.29 -7.97 21.16
C VAL A 547 -42.97 -6.60 21.31
N SER A 548 -43.03 -5.81 20.24
CA SER A 548 -43.70 -4.50 20.23
C SER A 548 -45.21 -4.62 20.49
N GLU A 549 -45.86 -5.63 19.93
CA GLU A 549 -47.28 -5.93 20.16
C GLU A 549 -47.55 -6.33 21.61
N VAL A 550 -46.78 -7.27 22.14
CA VAL A 550 -46.87 -7.74 23.53
C VAL A 550 -46.66 -6.58 24.51
N LEU A 551 -45.65 -5.75 24.28
CA LEU A 551 -45.31 -4.63 25.16
C LEU A 551 -46.24 -3.41 25.02
N LYS A 552 -47.10 -3.37 23.99
CA LYS A 552 -47.94 -2.19 23.63
C LYS A 552 -47.14 -0.88 23.56
N ALA A 553 -45.83 -0.97 23.31
CA ALA A 553 -44.88 0.13 23.33
C ALA A 553 -44.30 0.28 21.93
N LYS A 554 -44.98 1.07 21.09
CA LYS A 554 -44.64 1.18 19.66
C LYS A 554 -43.36 1.98 19.36
N GLU A 555 -42.82 2.75 20.30
CA GLU A 555 -41.88 3.83 19.93
C GLU A 555 -40.50 3.83 20.61
N ASN A 556 -40.19 2.89 21.51
CA ASN A 556 -38.92 2.94 22.27
C ASN A 556 -38.21 1.59 22.42
N ILE A 557 -38.37 0.66 21.48
CA ILE A 557 -37.64 -0.62 21.51
C ILE A 557 -36.41 -0.49 20.61
N LYS A 558 -35.22 -0.68 21.19
CA LYS A 558 -33.93 -0.64 20.50
C LYS A 558 -33.15 -1.92 20.75
N LEU A 559 -32.37 -2.30 19.76
CA LEU A 559 -31.36 -3.32 19.93
C LEU A 559 -30.12 -2.72 20.59
N VAL A 560 -29.62 -3.36 21.65
CA VAL A 560 -28.36 -2.94 22.27
C VAL A 560 -27.55 -4.16 22.67
N VAL A 561 -26.26 -4.15 22.34
CA VAL A 561 -25.28 -5.06 22.94
C VAL A 561 -24.69 -4.35 24.14
N ASP A 562 -24.80 -4.96 25.32
CA ASP A 562 -24.10 -4.47 26.51
C ASP A 562 -23.04 -5.46 26.98
N LYS A 563 -22.45 -5.18 28.15
CA LYS A 563 -21.36 -5.98 28.72
C LYS A 563 -21.70 -7.47 28.93
N ASP A 564 -22.98 -7.84 29.03
CA ASP A 564 -23.39 -9.24 29.21
C ASP A 564 -24.07 -9.82 27.95
N GLY A 565 -23.90 -9.17 26.79
CA GLY A 565 -24.34 -9.67 25.48
C GLY A 565 -25.50 -8.88 24.85
N PRO A 566 -26.06 -9.38 23.74
CA PRO A 566 -27.19 -8.76 23.04
C PRO A 566 -28.44 -8.74 23.94
N CYS A 567 -29.20 -7.65 23.89
CA CYS A 567 -30.45 -7.49 24.62
C CYS A 567 -31.40 -6.52 23.92
N ILE A 568 -32.67 -6.62 24.28
CA ILE A 568 -33.70 -5.67 23.87
C ILE A 568 -33.76 -4.55 24.90
N GLU A 569 -33.52 -3.33 24.46
CA GLU A 569 -33.60 -2.12 25.27
C GLU A 569 -34.95 -1.42 25.05
N VAL A 570 -35.73 -1.23 26.10
CA VAL A 570 -37.01 -0.52 26.09
C VAL A 570 -36.86 0.81 26.83
N GLY A 571 -36.90 1.92 26.10
CA GLY A 571 -36.79 3.28 26.64
C GLY A 571 -38.09 3.83 27.23
N ARG A 572 -37.95 4.78 28.17
CA ARG A 572 -38.99 5.59 28.84
C ARG A 572 -40.41 5.02 28.77
N ILE A 573 -40.74 4.18 29.75
CA ILE A 573 -42.11 3.81 30.05
C ILE A 573 -42.78 5.05 30.67
N ARG A 574 -43.87 5.56 30.06
CA ARG A 574 -44.58 6.77 30.57
C ARG A 574 -44.92 6.60 32.06
N GLN A 575 -44.83 7.66 32.86
CA GLN A 575 -45.31 7.64 34.25
C GLN A 575 -46.79 7.21 34.26
N GLY A 576 -47.07 6.04 34.83
CA GLY A 576 -48.40 5.43 34.87
C GLY A 576 -48.51 4.06 34.19
N SER A 577 -47.55 3.65 33.35
CA SER A 577 -47.47 2.26 32.91
C SER A 577 -46.77 1.42 33.98
N ASP A 578 -47.54 0.58 34.63
CA ASP A 578 -47.11 -0.30 35.71
C ASP A 578 -45.95 -1.20 35.24
N LEU A 579 -44.74 -0.98 35.78
CA LEU A 579 -43.57 -1.80 35.50
C LEU A 579 -43.86 -3.28 35.81
N ALA A 580 -44.76 -3.54 36.77
CA ALA A 580 -45.25 -4.87 37.11
C ALA A 580 -46.22 -5.44 36.06
N HIS A 581 -46.91 -4.61 35.26
CA HIS A 581 -47.70 -5.06 34.11
C HIS A 581 -46.79 -5.42 32.94
N VAL A 582 -45.75 -4.63 32.67
CA VAL A 582 -44.72 -4.98 31.67
C VAL A 582 -44.02 -6.28 32.07
N GLN A 583 -43.58 -6.41 33.33
CA GLN A 583 -43.00 -7.65 33.84
C GLN A 583 -43.98 -8.83 33.74
N ARG A 584 -45.27 -8.66 34.10
CA ARG A 584 -46.30 -9.72 34.01
C ARG A 584 -46.65 -10.12 32.57
N VAL A 585 -46.75 -9.17 31.65
CA VAL A 585 -47.10 -9.41 30.24
C VAL A 585 -45.92 -10.07 29.51
N VAL A 586 -44.69 -9.67 29.82
CA VAL A 586 -43.49 -10.37 29.33
C VAL A 586 -43.39 -11.76 29.97
N HIS A 587 -43.82 -11.94 31.23
CA HIS A 587 -43.88 -13.25 31.89
C HIS A 587 -44.97 -14.19 31.38
N ALA A 588 -46.01 -13.67 30.69
CA ALA A 588 -47.19 -14.45 30.36
C ALA A 588 -47.08 -15.16 29.00
N ASP A 589 -46.42 -14.58 28.01
CA ASP A 589 -46.38 -15.14 26.64
C ASP A 589 -44.98 -15.18 25.99
N VAL A 590 -43.93 -14.61 26.61
CA VAL A 590 -42.56 -14.55 26.06
C VAL A 590 -41.53 -15.12 27.05
N LEU A 591 -41.53 -16.45 27.13
CA LEU A 591 -40.49 -17.39 27.57
C LEU A 591 -39.96 -17.41 29.01
N PHE A 592 -39.99 -18.65 29.51
CA PHE A 592 -39.30 -19.21 30.67
C PHE A 592 -37.78 -18.96 30.61
N LYS A 593 -37.21 -18.63 31.78
CA LYS A 593 -35.79 -18.35 32.11
C LYS A 593 -35.32 -16.91 31.89
N MET A 594 -35.76 -16.03 32.80
CA MET A 594 -35.07 -14.76 33.06
C MET A 594 -34.02 -14.93 34.18
N LEU A 595 -32.78 -14.56 33.90
CA LEU A 595 -31.73 -14.26 34.89
C LEU A 595 -31.95 -12.83 35.47
N PRO A 596 -31.38 -12.48 36.66
CA PRO A 596 -31.90 -11.47 37.60
C PRO A 596 -31.87 -10.01 37.09
N PRO A 597 -32.60 -9.07 37.76
CA PRO A 597 -33.05 -7.82 37.16
C PRO A 597 -31.90 -6.83 36.80
N PRO A 598 -32.11 -5.97 35.79
CA PRO A 598 -31.07 -5.09 35.28
C PRO A 598 -30.70 -3.99 36.27
N ALA A 599 -29.41 -3.61 36.24
CA ALA A 599 -28.86 -2.47 36.95
C ALA A 599 -29.65 -1.19 36.63
N ARG A 600 -30.15 -0.52 37.68
CA ARG A 600 -30.91 0.74 37.60
C ARG A 600 -30.09 1.86 36.95
N LYS A 601 -30.17 2.03 35.62
CA LYS A 601 -29.98 3.33 34.96
C LYS A 601 -31.34 3.91 34.61
N LYS A 602 -31.92 4.58 35.61
CA LYS A 602 -33.02 5.56 35.68
C LYS A 602 -34.08 5.81 34.57
N ASP A 603 -34.18 5.11 33.44
CA ASP A 603 -35.27 5.30 32.44
C ASP A 603 -35.36 4.18 31.36
N VAL A 604 -34.69 3.03 31.55
CA VAL A 604 -34.50 2.00 30.51
C VAL A 604 -34.64 0.57 31.09
N LEU A 605 -35.38 -0.31 30.40
CA LEU A 605 -35.49 -1.74 30.71
C LEU A 605 -34.70 -2.56 29.68
N ARG A 606 -33.87 -3.50 30.12
CA ARG A 606 -33.17 -4.45 29.23
C ARG A 606 -33.65 -5.86 29.45
N ILE A 607 -33.99 -6.55 28.36
CA ILE A 607 -34.54 -7.92 28.36
C ILE A 607 -33.59 -8.80 27.55
N ARG A 608 -33.11 -9.89 28.16
CA ARG A 608 -32.34 -10.94 27.46
C ARG A 608 -33.24 -12.15 27.26
N TYR A 609 -33.17 -12.73 26.08
CA TYR A 609 -34.05 -13.79 25.64
C TYR A 609 -33.25 -14.77 24.78
N GLU A 610 -33.23 -16.06 25.10
CA GLU A 610 -32.33 -17.05 24.45
C GLU A 610 -32.47 -17.05 22.92
N VAL A 611 -33.70 -17.17 22.39
CA VAL A 611 -33.95 -17.12 20.94
C VAL A 611 -33.50 -15.80 20.30
N TRP A 612 -33.51 -14.70 21.07
CA TRP A 612 -32.98 -13.42 20.59
C TRP A 612 -31.45 -13.42 20.52
N THR A 613 -30.81 -13.96 21.55
CA THR A 613 -29.36 -14.09 21.60
C THR A 613 -28.87 -14.99 20.48
N ASP A 614 -29.51 -16.16 20.29
CA ASP A 614 -29.17 -17.12 19.24
C ASP A 614 -29.31 -16.47 17.85
N LEU A 615 -30.45 -15.83 17.56
CA LEU A 615 -30.66 -15.15 16.27
C LEU A 615 -29.66 -14.01 16.03
N TYR A 616 -29.27 -13.27 17.08
CA TYR A 616 -28.24 -12.23 16.97
C TYR A 616 -26.87 -12.83 16.66
N GLU A 617 -26.51 -13.93 17.33
CA GLU A 617 -25.26 -14.65 17.10
C GLU A 617 -25.24 -15.27 15.70
N ASP A 618 -26.35 -15.84 15.23
CA ASP A 618 -26.50 -16.39 13.88
C ASP A 618 -26.36 -15.30 12.80
N ILE A 619 -27.03 -14.14 12.97
CA ILE A 619 -26.86 -12.99 12.06
C ILE A 619 -25.42 -12.52 12.05
N ALA A 620 -24.80 -12.34 13.22
CA ALA A 620 -23.43 -11.86 13.30
C ALA A 620 -22.42 -12.85 12.68
N ALA A 621 -22.61 -14.15 12.92
CA ALA A 621 -21.80 -15.20 12.32
C ALA A 621 -21.97 -15.23 10.80
N LYS A 622 -23.19 -15.02 10.29
CA LYS A 622 -23.48 -14.99 8.85
C LYS A 622 -22.93 -13.74 8.18
N GLU A 623 -23.01 -12.58 8.84
CA GLU A 623 -22.38 -11.34 8.38
C GLU A 623 -20.84 -11.47 8.30
N GLU A 624 -20.23 -12.18 9.25
CA GLU A 624 -18.79 -12.49 9.23
C GLU A 624 -18.42 -13.46 8.10
N GLU A 625 -19.18 -14.54 7.93
CA GLU A 625 -19.02 -15.50 6.82
C GLU A 625 -19.11 -14.81 5.46
N LEU A 626 -20.15 -14.00 5.24
CA LEU A 626 -20.33 -13.25 4.00
C LEU A 626 -19.17 -12.28 3.74
N LYS A 627 -18.67 -11.62 4.78
CA LYS A 627 -17.52 -10.72 4.66
C LYS A 627 -16.27 -11.48 4.22
N GLU A 628 -15.99 -12.64 4.80
CA GLU A 628 -14.86 -13.49 4.40
C GLU A 628 -14.98 -13.94 2.93
N MET A 629 -16.18 -14.36 2.50
CA MET A 629 -16.45 -14.73 1.10
C MET A 629 -16.21 -13.56 0.13
N GLU A 630 -16.72 -12.37 0.45
CA GLU A 630 -16.50 -11.17 -0.38
C GLU A 630 -15.03 -10.79 -0.44
N GLU A 631 -14.30 -10.85 0.68
CA GLU A 631 -12.86 -10.61 0.72
C GLU A 631 -12.08 -11.61 -0.12
N ASP A 632 -12.45 -12.89 -0.11
CA ASP A 632 -11.81 -13.94 -0.89
C ASP A 632 -12.04 -13.77 -2.39
N ILE A 633 -13.27 -13.45 -2.81
CA ILE A 633 -13.59 -13.14 -4.21
C ILE A 633 -12.78 -11.92 -4.66
N PHE A 634 -12.80 -10.85 -3.86
CA PHE A 634 -12.04 -9.64 -4.16
C PHE A 634 -10.55 -9.91 -4.29
N ARG A 635 -9.96 -10.67 -3.35
CA ARG A 635 -8.55 -11.08 -3.38
C ARG A 635 -8.21 -11.88 -4.63
N GLY A 636 -9.08 -12.81 -5.04
CA GLY A 636 -8.92 -13.60 -6.25
C GLY A 636 -8.82 -12.74 -7.53
N ILE A 637 -9.60 -11.67 -7.63
CA ILE A 637 -9.53 -10.72 -8.75
C ILE A 637 -8.20 -9.97 -8.72
N ILE A 638 -7.84 -9.43 -7.55
CA ILE A 638 -6.59 -8.68 -7.37
C ILE A 638 -5.38 -9.53 -7.76
N ASP A 639 -5.35 -10.81 -7.39
CA ASP A 639 -4.25 -11.72 -7.73
C ASP A 639 -4.14 -11.99 -9.23
N LYS A 640 -5.27 -12.05 -9.96
CA LYS A 640 -5.26 -12.10 -11.44
C LYS A 640 -4.58 -10.86 -12.04
N TRP A 641 -4.87 -9.67 -11.53
CA TRP A 641 -4.24 -8.43 -12.01
C TRP A 641 -2.75 -8.34 -11.65
N LYS A 642 -2.36 -8.74 -10.43
CA LYS A 642 -0.96 -8.81 -10.00
C LYS A 642 -0.11 -9.68 -10.93
N SER A 643 -0.67 -10.77 -11.47
CA SER A 643 0.03 -11.63 -12.44
C SER A 643 0.48 -10.91 -13.73
N ARG A 644 -0.10 -9.74 -14.03
CA ARG A 644 0.22 -8.90 -15.20
C ARG A 644 0.94 -7.60 -14.83
N ALA A 645 1.54 -7.51 -13.65
CA ALA A 645 2.15 -6.28 -13.13
C ALA A 645 3.12 -5.57 -14.10
N ASP A 646 4.01 -6.31 -14.76
CA ASP A 646 4.95 -5.74 -15.73
C ASP A 646 4.26 -5.08 -16.93
N HIS A 647 3.22 -5.73 -17.46
CA HIS A 647 2.46 -5.21 -18.60
C HIS A 647 1.66 -3.96 -18.20
N ILE A 648 1.11 -3.94 -17.00
CA ILE A 648 0.40 -2.79 -16.44
C ILE A 648 1.37 -1.62 -16.31
N GLY A 649 2.54 -1.84 -15.71
CA GLY A 649 3.59 -0.82 -15.58
C GLY A 649 4.05 -0.26 -16.93
N GLN A 650 4.27 -1.11 -17.94
CA GLN A 650 4.63 -0.67 -19.29
C GLN A 650 3.52 0.17 -19.94
N THR A 651 2.26 -0.22 -19.75
CA THR A 651 1.09 0.50 -20.26
C THR A 651 0.96 1.86 -19.59
N CYS A 652 1.11 1.95 -18.26
CA CYS A 652 1.13 3.22 -17.53
C CYS A 652 2.25 4.15 -18.01
N LYS A 653 3.48 3.63 -18.19
CA LYS A 653 4.62 4.39 -18.74
C LYS A 653 4.33 4.91 -20.16
N ALA A 654 3.62 4.13 -20.99
CA ALA A 654 3.23 4.54 -22.34
C ALA A 654 2.14 5.64 -22.31
N LEU A 655 1.14 5.50 -21.45
CA LEU A 655 0.10 6.51 -21.25
C LEU A 655 0.67 7.83 -20.73
N ALA A 656 1.60 7.78 -19.77
CA ALA A 656 2.28 8.98 -19.28
C ALA A 656 3.04 9.70 -20.41
N GLU A 657 3.70 8.95 -21.30
CA GLU A 657 4.37 9.54 -22.46
C GLU A 657 3.39 10.20 -23.45
N ILE A 658 2.26 9.54 -23.72
CA ILE A 658 1.18 10.10 -24.54
C ILE A 658 0.60 11.37 -23.91
N ASP A 659 0.34 11.36 -22.60
CA ASP A 659 -0.20 12.49 -21.86
C ASP A 659 0.73 13.71 -21.90
N VAL A 660 2.03 13.50 -21.62
CA VAL A 660 3.05 14.55 -21.73
C VAL A 660 3.11 15.11 -23.15
N SER A 661 3.14 14.25 -24.17
CA SER A 661 3.19 14.70 -25.57
C SER A 661 1.92 15.44 -25.98
N ALA A 662 0.74 14.98 -25.58
CA ALA A 662 -0.54 15.64 -25.87
C ALA A 662 -0.67 16.98 -25.14
N GLY A 663 -0.22 17.06 -23.89
CA GLY A 663 -0.19 18.28 -23.09
C GLY A 663 0.78 19.33 -23.65
N LEU A 664 2.01 18.93 -23.98
CA LEU A 664 2.98 19.83 -24.59
C LEU A 664 2.58 20.27 -26.00
N ALA A 665 1.90 19.42 -26.78
CA ALA A 665 1.36 19.81 -28.07
C ALA A 665 0.26 20.88 -27.95
N LEU A 666 -0.59 20.80 -26.92
CA LEU A 666 -1.56 21.84 -26.61
C LEU A 666 -0.84 23.14 -26.23
N HIS A 667 0.11 23.08 -25.29
CA HIS A 667 0.87 24.25 -24.87
C HIS A 667 1.60 24.93 -26.04
N ALA A 668 2.22 24.14 -26.92
CA ALA A 668 2.91 24.63 -28.10
C ALA A 668 1.97 25.30 -29.12
N ARG A 669 0.72 24.81 -29.26
CA ARG A 669 -0.31 25.44 -30.09
C ARG A 669 -0.75 26.78 -29.52
N ASP A 670 -1.01 26.81 -28.22
CA ASP A 670 -1.53 28.00 -27.53
C ASP A 670 -0.51 29.17 -27.50
N HIS A 671 0.80 28.85 -27.57
CA HIS A 671 1.89 29.81 -27.45
C HIS A 671 2.78 29.90 -28.71
N GLU A 672 2.32 29.32 -29.83
CA GLU A 672 3.02 29.37 -31.13
C GLU A 672 4.47 28.86 -31.09
N PHE A 673 4.76 27.85 -30.26
CA PHE A 673 6.09 27.26 -30.20
C PHE A 673 6.43 26.45 -31.45
N VAL A 674 7.71 26.48 -31.82
CA VAL A 674 8.24 25.79 -32.99
C VAL A 674 9.07 24.58 -32.60
N ARG A 675 9.00 23.52 -33.42
CA ARG A 675 9.84 22.34 -33.23
C ARG A 675 11.31 22.70 -33.46
N PRO A 676 12.21 22.46 -32.48
CA PRO A 676 13.63 22.75 -32.66
C PRO A 676 14.29 21.74 -33.62
N VAL A 677 15.33 22.20 -34.31
CA VAL A 677 16.27 21.34 -35.05
C VAL A 677 17.45 21.06 -34.15
N VAL A 678 17.70 19.79 -33.84
CA VAL A 678 18.83 19.37 -33.01
C VAL A 678 19.95 18.90 -33.93
N VAL A 679 21.09 19.59 -33.86
CA VAL A 679 22.30 19.28 -34.64
C VAL A 679 23.37 18.67 -33.72
N ASN A 680 24.23 17.83 -34.30
CA ASN A 680 25.39 17.23 -33.61
C ASN A 680 26.48 18.26 -33.33
#